data_AF-A0A542US67-F1
#
_entry.id   AF-A0A542US67-F1
#
_cell.length_a   1.000
_cell.length_b   1.000
_cell.length_c   1.000
_cell.angle_alpha   90.00
_cell.angle_beta   90.00
_cell.angle_gamma   90.00
#
_symmetry.space_group_name_H-M   'P 1'
#
loop_
_entity.id
_entity.type
_entity.pdbx_description
1 polymer ?
#
loop_
_entity_poly.entity_id
_entity_poly.type
_entity_poly.pdbx_seq_one_letter_code
_entity_poly.pdbx_strand_id
1 'polypeptide(L)'
;MSERRVTHWWTMTGRLGFAARLGALVVAVALGLVTGLVWMSPRSAGPGATMTEAEAQLAQENADLRAILEDRDAQISDIESWQEKAARERAEGQASGAEKAAAEKAAAEKRGKEKAAAEREKAAEEGRQKAAAERAAAAQRGRAKAAAERAAADALGRAEGAQVREQLAQQQAAAARASRDALAAQRADEEARLRAAYAREQKAKEEAARQKAQADALRKERDAAKNPPKPTAPRLSELLAPDQRYFGLYTLQSPFNWSEYNDVATKVGVSPNMAGYFQGWDSDFRADAVTRSWAQGDLPLLTWESRPMLAENDVVDEPEYSLPRIIEGDHDAYLRKYARDVAKLKLPVAIRLNHEMNSGWYPWSEQTSDGAPVNGNNRGDYVKMWRHVHDIFEAEGANAYVIWVWAPNIVNRLPAVNKPVEYTRSLYPGDEYVDWVGLSGYYRPPFDKNQPPTFDYTFDRTLDQLRSFTDKPILLAEVGATEISGKKPQWFESMFTSLAEPRNADIIGVAYFHHAVTSYVQGERTTNDWRITSRADSLAAFRAGIANPAAGFVTGTVMATLAAPTTEPTTPEPTTPEPTTPEPTTPAPTTPAPAPSGPTPEPEPATPGATVPATPGPTPTDELAPEPTSAPTPEPATEPDDASAVTPAPLATTAP
;
A
#
# COMPACT_ATOMS: atom_id res chain seq x y z
N MET A 1 15.97 7.30 -38.25
CA MET A 1 17.06 7.50 -39.26
C MET A 1 18.30 6.74 -38.79
N SER A 2 19.26 6.45 -39.68
CA SER A 2 20.45 5.59 -39.46
C SER A 2 20.25 4.09 -39.73
N GLU A 3 20.01 3.73 -40.99
CA GLU A 3 20.10 2.34 -41.46
C GLU A 3 21.58 1.93 -41.64
N ARG A 4 21.96 0.74 -41.13
CA ARG A 4 23.24 0.11 -41.48
C ARG A 4 23.06 -0.74 -42.73
N ARG A 5 23.82 -0.45 -43.79
CA ARG A 5 23.79 -1.22 -45.04
C ARG A 5 24.42 -2.60 -44.86
N VAL A 6 23.72 -3.66 -45.26
CA VAL A 6 24.30 -4.99 -45.47
C VAL A 6 24.77 -5.09 -46.93
N THR A 7 26.04 -5.43 -47.15
CA THR A 7 26.62 -5.61 -48.50
C THR A 7 26.62 -7.08 -48.90
N HIS A 8 25.84 -7.45 -49.92
CA HIS A 8 25.79 -8.82 -50.44
C HIS A 8 26.96 -9.13 -51.40
N TRP A 9 27.46 -10.37 -51.36
CA TRP A 9 28.73 -10.75 -52.00
C TRP A 9 28.70 -10.86 -53.54
N TRP A 10 27.52 -10.80 -54.17
CA TRP A 10 27.33 -11.00 -55.62
C TRP A 10 27.65 -9.77 -56.48
N THR A 11 28.37 -8.77 -55.95
CA THR A 11 28.70 -7.50 -56.64
C THR A 11 30.13 -7.42 -57.19
N MET A 12 30.73 -8.54 -57.63
CA MET A 12 32.00 -8.54 -58.37
C MET A 12 31.80 -8.36 -59.89
N THR A 13 31.80 -7.11 -60.34
CA THR A 13 31.59 -6.71 -61.75
C THR A 13 32.84 -6.84 -62.64
N GLY A 14 33.39 -8.05 -62.75
CA GLY A 14 34.43 -8.35 -63.74
C GLY A 14 33.91 -8.25 -65.18
N ARG A 15 34.40 -7.27 -65.97
CA ARG A 15 34.08 -7.16 -67.41
C ARG A 15 34.76 -8.29 -68.21
N LEU A 16 34.11 -9.46 -68.25
CA LEU A 16 34.48 -10.57 -69.14
C LEU A 16 34.59 -10.08 -70.59
N GLY A 17 35.78 -10.25 -71.19
CA GLY A 17 36.10 -9.83 -72.55
C GLY A 17 35.30 -10.59 -73.62
N PHE A 18 35.28 -10.05 -74.84
CA PHE A 18 34.45 -10.55 -75.94
C PHE A 18 34.63 -12.06 -76.19
N ALA A 19 35.87 -12.57 -76.21
CA ALA A 19 36.16 -14.00 -76.39
C ALA A 19 35.57 -14.88 -75.27
N ALA A 20 35.59 -14.44 -74.02
CA ALA A 20 35.02 -15.20 -72.90
C ALA A 20 33.47 -15.21 -72.95
N ARG A 21 32.86 -14.11 -73.41
CA ARG A 21 31.41 -14.05 -73.68
C ARG A 21 31.01 -14.97 -74.84
N LEU A 22 31.83 -15.04 -75.89
CA LEU A 22 31.62 -15.95 -77.02
C LEU A 22 31.76 -17.41 -76.58
N GLY A 23 32.77 -17.74 -75.75
CA GLY A 23 32.93 -19.06 -75.15
C GLY A 23 31.74 -19.48 -74.28
N ALA A 24 31.27 -18.59 -73.41
CA ALA A 24 30.07 -18.84 -72.59
C ALA A 24 28.81 -19.04 -73.46
N LEU A 25 28.65 -18.28 -74.54
CA LEU A 25 27.55 -18.46 -75.50
C LEU A 25 27.64 -19.81 -76.21
N VAL A 26 28.83 -20.24 -76.66
CA VAL A 26 29.05 -21.54 -77.30
C VAL A 26 28.74 -22.69 -76.32
N VAL A 27 29.15 -22.58 -75.05
CA VAL A 27 28.80 -23.57 -74.01
C VAL A 27 27.29 -23.61 -73.74
N ALA A 28 26.63 -22.45 -73.66
CA ALA A 28 25.18 -22.39 -73.46
C ALA A 28 24.40 -22.98 -74.66
N VAL A 29 24.84 -22.70 -75.90
CA VAL A 29 24.26 -23.29 -77.11
C VAL A 29 24.54 -24.79 -77.19
N ALA A 30 25.73 -25.25 -76.82
CA ALA A 30 26.04 -26.69 -76.76
C ALA A 30 25.20 -27.42 -75.71
N LEU A 31 25.02 -26.85 -74.51
CA LEU A 31 24.13 -27.40 -73.48
C LEU A 31 22.66 -27.41 -73.96
N GLY A 32 22.21 -26.34 -74.63
CA GLY A 32 20.88 -26.27 -75.24
C GLY A 32 20.67 -27.34 -76.32
N LEU A 33 21.66 -27.57 -77.17
CA LEU A 33 21.64 -28.62 -78.20
C LEU A 33 21.67 -30.03 -77.60
N VAL A 34 22.48 -30.28 -76.56
CA VAL A 34 22.49 -31.57 -75.84
C VAL A 34 21.15 -31.82 -75.16
N THR A 35 20.58 -30.81 -74.51
CA THR A 35 19.25 -30.89 -73.88
C THR A 35 18.17 -31.16 -74.92
N GLY A 36 18.21 -30.45 -76.06
CA GLY A 36 17.31 -30.66 -77.19
C GLY A 36 17.43 -32.06 -77.81
N LEU A 37 18.65 -32.58 -77.97
CA LEU A 37 18.90 -33.95 -78.44
C LEU A 37 18.39 -35.00 -77.46
N VAL A 38 18.54 -34.80 -76.14
CA VAL A 38 17.96 -35.68 -75.12
C VAL A 38 16.43 -35.62 -75.13
N TRP A 39 15.83 -34.48 -75.43
CA TRP A 39 14.37 -34.31 -75.51
C TRP A 39 13.75 -34.81 -76.82
N MET A 40 14.47 -34.72 -77.94
CA MET A 40 14.04 -35.20 -79.27
C MET A 40 14.49 -36.64 -79.59
N SER A 41 15.30 -37.26 -78.72
CA SER A 41 15.65 -38.68 -78.87
C SER A 41 14.38 -39.54 -78.81
N PRO A 42 14.12 -40.41 -79.80
CA PRO A 42 12.88 -41.18 -79.85
C PRO A 42 12.81 -42.15 -78.68
N ARG A 43 11.93 -41.86 -77.72
CA ARG A 43 11.58 -42.80 -76.64
C ARG A 43 10.93 -44.04 -77.25
N SER A 44 11.71 -45.12 -77.37
CA SER A 44 11.20 -46.44 -77.74
C SER A 44 10.27 -46.94 -76.62
N ALA A 45 8.97 -46.70 -76.80
CA ALA A 45 7.93 -47.14 -75.88
C ALA A 45 7.76 -48.66 -75.93
N GLY A 46 8.61 -49.38 -75.21
CA GLY A 46 8.37 -50.78 -74.87
C GLY A 46 7.13 -50.89 -73.96
N PRO A 47 6.20 -51.83 -74.22
CA PRO A 47 5.02 -52.01 -73.39
C PRO A 47 5.41 -52.57 -72.03
N GLY A 48 4.96 -51.94 -70.94
CA GLY A 48 5.05 -52.52 -69.59
C GLY A 48 6.21 -52.05 -68.70
N ALA A 49 6.61 -50.77 -68.77
CA ALA A 49 7.37 -50.15 -67.69
C ALA A 49 6.43 -49.89 -66.49
N THR A 50 6.34 -50.85 -65.56
CA THR A 50 5.76 -50.61 -64.22
C THR A 50 6.61 -49.57 -63.49
N MET A 51 5.99 -48.62 -62.79
CA MET A 51 6.72 -47.76 -61.85
C MET A 51 7.53 -48.64 -60.90
N THR A 52 8.78 -48.27 -60.63
CA THR A 52 9.57 -48.95 -59.62
C THR A 52 8.97 -48.71 -58.24
N GLU A 53 9.18 -49.64 -57.31
CA GLU A 53 8.66 -49.56 -55.94
C GLU A 53 9.11 -48.25 -55.24
N ALA A 54 10.34 -47.80 -55.53
CA ALA A 54 10.87 -46.52 -55.06
C ALA A 54 10.17 -45.29 -55.67
N GLU A 55 9.79 -45.31 -56.95
CA GLU A 55 9.02 -44.22 -57.58
C GLU A 55 7.59 -44.16 -57.04
N ALA A 56 6.98 -45.31 -56.76
CA ALA A 56 5.66 -45.40 -56.15
C ALA A 56 5.68 -44.91 -54.68
N GLN A 57 6.68 -45.32 -53.89
CA GLN A 57 6.90 -44.82 -52.53
C GLN A 57 7.13 -43.30 -52.53
N LEU A 58 8.01 -42.79 -53.40
CA LEU A 58 8.29 -41.35 -53.48
C LEU A 58 7.04 -40.55 -53.91
N ALA A 59 6.18 -41.10 -54.77
CA ALA A 59 4.91 -40.48 -55.12
C ALA A 59 3.93 -40.42 -53.92
N GLN A 60 3.90 -41.47 -53.09
CA GLN A 60 3.11 -41.50 -51.85
C GLN A 60 3.63 -40.50 -50.81
N GLU A 61 4.93 -40.49 -50.53
CA GLU A 61 5.55 -39.55 -49.59
C GLU A 61 5.30 -38.07 -50.00
N ASN A 62 5.33 -37.77 -51.30
CA ASN A 62 4.99 -36.43 -51.82
C ASN A 62 3.48 -36.10 -51.74
N ALA A 63 2.59 -37.09 -51.67
CA ALA A 63 1.17 -36.87 -51.41
C ALA A 63 0.91 -36.63 -49.91
N ASP A 64 1.51 -37.45 -49.05
CA ASP A 64 1.39 -37.35 -47.59
C ASP A 64 1.96 -36.02 -47.08
N LEU A 65 3.12 -35.58 -47.59
CA LEU A 65 3.70 -34.27 -47.27
C LEU A 65 2.80 -33.09 -47.68
N ARG A 66 2.01 -33.20 -48.76
CA ARG A 66 1.05 -32.16 -49.14
C ARG A 66 -0.15 -32.11 -48.21
N ALA A 67 -0.71 -33.27 -47.86
CA ALA A 67 -1.79 -33.36 -46.88
C ALA A 67 -1.36 -32.80 -45.50
N ILE A 68 -0.11 -33.02 -45.09
CA ILE A 68 0.46 -32.44 -43.87
C ILE A 68 0.57 -30.91 -43.98
N LEU A 69 1.00 -30.36 -45.12
CA LEU A 69 1.08 -28.91 -45.31
C LEU A 69 -0.31 -28.26 -45.33
N GLU A 70 -1.29 -28.87 -45.99
CA GLU A 70 -2.69 -28.39 -46.00
C GLU A 70 -3.32 -28.40 -44.59
N ASP A 71 -3.00 -29.40 -43.75
CA ASP A 71 -3.35 -29.43 -42.31
C ASP A 71 -2.65 -28.34 -41.48
N ARG A 72 -1.38 -28.05 -41.78
CA ARG A 72 -0.63 -26.96 -41.11
C ARG A 72 -1.20 -25.58 -41.46
N ASP A 73 -1.47 -25.32 -42.74
CA ASP A 73 -1.99 -24.03 -43.21
C ASP A 73 -3.41 -23.77 -42.67
N ALA A 74 -4.25 -24.81 -42.57
CA ALA A 74 -5.55 -24.73 -41.90
C ALA A 74 -5.41 -24.35 -40.41
N GLN A 75 -4.48 -24.98 -39.68
CA GLN A 75 -4.24 -24.66 -38.27
C GLN A 75 -3.64 -23.27 -38.05
N ILE A 76 -2.84 -22.74 -39.00
CA ILE A 76 -2.35 -21.36 -38.95
C ILE A 76 -3.53 -20.38 -39.12
N SER A 77 -4.38 -20.60 -40.13
CA SER A 77 -5.59 -19.78 -40.36
C SER A 77 -6.55 -19.77 -39.16
N ASP A 78 -6.75 -20.92 -38.50
CA ASP A 78 -7.51 -21.00 -37.26
C ASP A 78 -6.87 -20.16 -36.16
N ILE A 79 -5.56 -20.32 -35.91
CA ILE A 79 -4.81 -19.56 -34.88
C ILE A 79 -4.91 -18.04 -35.13
N GLU A 80 -4.76 -17.58 -36.38
CA GLU A 80 -4.91 -16.17 -36.73
C GLU A 80 -6.32 -15.66 -36.43
N SER A 81 -7.37 -16.43 -36.76
CA SER A 81 -8.76 -16.07 -36.45
C SER A 81 -9.03 -15.96 -34.94
N TRP A 82 -8.45 -16.85 -34.13
CA TRP A 82 -8.51 -16.79 -32.66
C TRP A 82 -7.74 -15.60 -32.10
N GLN A 83 -6.59 -15.24 -32.68
CA GLN A 83 -5.83 -14.05 -32.28
C GLN A 83 -6.59 -12.76 -32.58
N GLU A 84 -7.19 -12.62 -33.78
CA GLU A 84 -8.03 -11.46 -34.09
C GLU A 84 -9.25 -11.36 -33.16
N LYS A 85 -9.92 -12.49 -32.89
CA LYS A 85 -11.07 -12.53 -31.97
C LYS A 85 -10.66 -12.04 -30.58
N ALA A 86 -9.58 -12.58 -30.03
CA ALA A 86 -9.06 -12.14 -28.73
C ALA A 86 -8.57 -10.67 -28.76
N ALA A 87 -8.11 -10.15 -29.90
CA ALA A 87 -7.76 -8.73 -30.04
C ALA A 87 -9.01 -7.83 -29.96
N ARG A 88 -10.11 -8.22 -30.62
CA ARG A 88 -11.41 -7.53 -30.53
C ARG A 88 -11.98 -7.55 -29.10
N GLU A 89 -12.01 -8.72 -28.47
CA GLU A 89 -12.50 -8.88 -27.09
C GLU A 89 -11.67 -8.08 -26.06
N ARG A 90 -10.35 -7.98 -26.23
CA ARG A 90 -9.48 -7.11 -25.40
C ARG A 90 -9.79 -5.62 -25.60
N ALA A 91 -9.99 -5.16 -26.84
CA ALA A 91 -10.29 -3.76 -27.14
C ALA A 91 -11.65 -3.34 -26.55
N GLU A 92 -12.67 -4.19 -26.67
CA GLU A 92 -13.99 -3.98 -26.06
C GLU A 92 -13.91 -3.96 -24.53
N GLY A 93 -13.14 -4.88 -23.93
CA GLY A 93 -12.88 -4.91 -22.49
C GLY A 93 -12.14 -3.68 -21.97
N GLN A 94 -11.16 -3.16 -22.72
CA GLN A 94 -10.45 -1.92 -22.41
C GLN A 94 -11.37 -0.69 -22.49
N ALA A 95 -12.20 -0.60 -23.54
CA ALA A 95 -13.16 0.49 -23.69
C ALA A 95 -14.19 0.53 -22.54
N SER A 96 -14.80 -0.62 -22.22
CA SER A 96 -15.75 -0.74 -21.10
C SER A 96 -15.08 -0.47 -19.74
N GLY A 97 -13.84 -0.92 -19.56
CA GLY A 97 -13.03 -0.62 -18.36
C GLY A 97 -12.76 0.87 -18.19
N ALA A 98 -12.39 1.57 -19.27
CA ALA A 98 -12.13 3.01 -19.26
C ALA A 98 -13.41 3.82 -18.98
N GLU A 99 -14.54 3.47 -19.59
CA GLU A 99 -15.84 4.10 -19.33
C GLU A 99 -16.25 3.93 -17.86
N LYS A 100 -16.14 2.71 -17.32
CA LYS A 100 -16.46 2.43 -15.92
C LYS A 100 -15.55 3.17 -14.94
N ALA A 101 -14.25 3.25 -15.22
CA ALA A 101 -13.29 4.00 -14.42
C ALA A 101 -13.58 5.52 -14.44
N ALA A 102 -13.96 6.07 -15.60
CA ALA A 102 -14.37 7.46 -15.74
C ALA A 102 -15.65 7.78 -14.94
N ALA A 103 -16.66 6.90 -15.01
CA ALA A 103 -17.89 7.01 -14.24
C ALA A 103 -17.64 6.92 -12.72
N GLU A 104 -16.80 5.99 -12.28
CA GLU A 104 -16.46 5.83 -10.86
C GLU A 104 -15.65 7.02 -10.32
N LYS A 105 -14.70 7.56 -11.11
CA LYS A 105 -13.99 8.81 -10.79
C LYS A 105 -14.94 10.00 -10.68
N ALA A 106 -15.85 10.19 -11.63
CA ALA A 106 -16.84 11.27 -11.59
C ALA A 106 -17.76 11.15 -10.35
N ALA A 107 -18.17 9.93 -9.99
CA ALA A 107 -18.94 9.67 -8.78
C ALA A 107 -18.13 9.94 -7.49
N ALA A 108 -16.84 9.60 -7.46
CA ALA A 108 -15.95 9.91 -6.34
C ALA A 108 -15.73 11.43 -6.18
N GLU A 109 -15.50 12.16 -7.27
CA GLU A 109 -15.41 13.61 -7.25
C GLU A 109 -16.70 14.29 -6.77
N LYS A 110 -17.87 13.78 -7.20
CA LYS A 110 -19.17 14.28 -6.73
C LYS A 110 -19.32 14.08 -5.21
N ARG A 111 -19.08 12.86 -4.71
CA ARG A 111 -19.10 12.55 -3.26
C ARG A 111 -18.11 13.41 -2.46
N GLY A 112 -16.93 13.68 -3.02
CA GLY A 112 -15.94 14.58 -2.41
C GLY A 112 -16.43 16.03 -2.31
N LYS A 113 -17.04 16.56 -3.38
CA LYS A 113 -17.63 17.92 -3.41
C LYS A 113 -18.80 18.04 -2.44
N GLU A 114 -19.67 17.03 -2.37
CA GLU A 114 -20.81 16.96 -1.44
C GLU A 114 -20.35 16.88 0.03
N LYS A 115 -19.38 16.02 0.34
CA LYS A 115 -18.78 15.93 1.69
C LYS A 115 -18.13 17.25 2.11
N ALA A 116 -17.33 17.86 1.24
CA ALA A 116 -16.69 19.15 1.53
C ALA A 116 -17.70 20.30 1.72
N ALA A 117 -18.86 20.25 1.07
CA ALA A 117 -19.96 21.20 1.31
C ALA A 117 -20.60 20.98 2.69
N ALA A 118 -20.89 19.72 3.07
CA ALA A 118 -21.45 19.37 4.37
C ALA A 118 -20.51 19.74 5.54
N GLU A 119 -19.20 19.51 5.39
CA GLU A 119 -18.20 19.89 6.39
C GLU A 119 -18.08 21.42 6.54
N ARG A 120 -18.20 22.18 5.44
CA ARG A 120 -18.24 23.64 5.48
C ARG A 120 -19.49 24.19 6.17
N GLU A 121 -20.67 23.63 5.88
CA GLU A 121 -21.91 24.09 6.52
C GLU A 121 -21.93 23.73 8.02
N LYS A 122 -21.42 22.55 8.41
CA LYS A 122 -21.24 22.20 9.82
C LYS A 122 -20.29 23.15 10.55
N ALA A 123 -19.16 23.50 9.95
CA ALA A 123 -18.23 24.48 10.52
C ALA A 123 -18.86 25.89 10.60
N ALA A 124 -19.68 26.28 9.63
CA ALA A 124 -20.45 27.53 9.68
C ALA A 124 -21.49 27.51 10.81
N GLU A 125 -22.21 26.40 11.01
CA GLU A 125 -23.17 26.20 12.10
C GLU A 125 -22.50 26.29 13.48
N GLU A 126 -21.39 25.57 13.69
CA GLU A 126 -20.60 25.64 14.92
C GLU A 126 -20.11 27.08 15.19
N GLY A 127 -19.70 27.81 14.13
CA GLY A 127 -19.38 29.24 14.19
C GLY A 127 -20.57 30.13 14.58
N ARG A 128 -21.76 29.89 13.99
CA ARG A 128 -23.01 30.59 14.33
C ARG A 128 -23.39 30.37 15.80
N GLN A 129 -23.31 29.12 16.29
CA GLN A 129 -23.61 28.77 17.67
C GLN A 129 -22.63 29.42 18.66
N LYS A 130 -21.32 29.38 18.38
CA LYS A 130 -20.29 30.04 19.20
C LYS A 130 -20.52 31.56 19.27
N ALA A 131 -20.75 32.22 18.14
CA ALA A 131 -21.05 33.65 18.10
C ALA A 131 -22.34 34.02 18.86
N ALA A 132 -23.37 33.16 18.83
CA ALA A 132 -24.58 33.34 19.63
C ALA A 132 -24.31 33.22 21.14
N ALA A 133 -23.51 32.24 21.57
CA ALA A 133 -23.12 32.06 22.98
C ALA A 133 -22.30 33.26 23.50
N GLU A 134 -21.34 33.75 22.72
CA GLU A 134 -20.52 34.93 23.07
C GLU A 134 -21.37 36.20 23.19
N ARG A 135 -22.33 36.41 22.28
CA ARG A 135 -23.32 37.50 22.35
C ARG A 135 -24.24 37.38 23.57
N ALA A 136 -24.70 36.18 23.91
CA ALA A 136 -25.52 35.95 25.11
C ALA A 136 -24.74 36.27 26.40
N ALA A 137 -23.48 35.84 26.49
CA ALA A 137 -22.60 36.16 27.62
C ALA A 137 -22.30 37.66 27.72
N ALA A 138 -22.13 38.36 26.59
CA ALA A 138 -21.98 39.82 26.57
C ALA A 138 -23.27 40.54 27.04
N ALA A 139 -24.45 40.08 26.62
CA ALA A 139 -25.73 40.62 27.05
C ALA A 139 -25.98 40.43 28.56
N GLN A 140 -25.59 39.30 29.14
CA GLN A 140 -25.65 39.11 30.60
C GLN A 140 -24.73 40.07 31.35
N ARG A 141 -23.48 40.28 30.89
CA ARG A 141 -22.57 41.28 31.48
C ARG A 141 -23.14 42.70 31.42
N GLY A 142 -23.77 43.08 30.30
CA GLY A 142 -24.47 44.36 30.16
C GLY A 142 -25.63 44.53 31.14
N ARG A 143 -26.48 43.50 31.31
CA ARG A 143 -27.59 43.51 32.28
C ARG A 143 -27.08 43.63 33.73
N ALA A 144 -26.02 42.91 34.08
CA ALA A 144 -25.42 42.98 35.42
C ALA A 144 -24.85 44.38 35.72
N LYS A 145 -24.18 45.02 34.75
CA LYS A 145 -23.68 46.39 34.88
C LYS A 145 -24.83 47.39 35.08
N ALA A 146 -25.86 47.35 34.23
CA ALA A 146 -27.00 48.26 34.33
C ALA A 146 -27.81 48.08 35.64
N ALA A 147 -27.85 46.87 36.20
CA ALA A 147 -28.45 46.61 37.51
C ALA A 147 -27.63 47.23 38.66
N ALA A 148 -26.28 47.15 38.60
CA ALA A 148 -25.41 47.80 39.58
C ALA A 148 -25.48 49.33 39.49
N GLU A 149 -25.56 49.90 38.29
CA GLU A 149 -25.70 51.35 38.08
C GLU A 149 -27.04 51.88 38.60
N ARG A 150 -28.14 51.11 38.43
CA ARG A 150 -29.43 51.43 39.07
C ARG A 150 -29.37 51.34 40.58
N ALA A 151 -28.77 50.29 41.14
CA ALA A 151 -28.60 50.15 42.59
C ALA A 151 -27.76 51.29 43.21
N ALA A 152 -26.81 51.85 42.46
CA ALA A 152 -26.06 53.04 42.88
C ALA A 152 -26.92 54.32 42.81
N ALA A 153 -27.74 54.50 41.78
CA ALA A 153 -28.68 55.62 41.68
C ALA A 153 -29.76 55.56 42.79
N ASP A 154 -30.30 54.38 43.07
CA ASP A 154 -31.24 54.12 44.16
C ASP A 154 -30.61 54.28 45.56
N ALA A 155 -29.28 54.30 45.66
CA ALA A 155 -28.57 54.64 46.89
C ALA A 155 -28.38 56.17 47.03
N LEU A 156 -28.06 56.87 45.93
CA LEU A 156 -27.96 58.33 45.90
C LEU A 156 -29.31 59.00 46.20
N GLY A 157 -30.40 58.55 45.54
CA GLY A 157 -31.75 59.08 45.72
C GLY A 157 -32.37 58.85 47.11
N ARG A 158 -31.69 58.13 48.02
CA ARG A 158 -32.08 57.97 49.43
C ARG A 158 -31.21 58.77 50.41
N ALA A 159 -30.37 59.68 49.91
CA ALA A 159 -29.56 60.59 50.72
C ALA A 159 -30.16 62.01 50.87
N GLU A 160 -31.08 62.42 50.00
CA GLU A 160 -31.63 63.79 49.97
C GLU A 160 -33.06 63.86 50.56
N GLY A 161 -33.22 64.41 51.77
CA GLY A 161 -34.56 64.71 52.31
C GLY A 161 -34.75 64.67 53.84
N ALA A 162 -33.85 65.23 54.65
CA ALA A 162 -33.98 65.10 56.13
C ALA A 162 -33.70 66.34 57.01
N GLN A 163 -33.24 67.48 56.48
CA GLN A 163 -32.85 68.66 57.30
C GLN A 163 -33.61 69.96 57.00
N VAL A 164 -34.94 69.92 57.11
CA VAL A 164 -35.75 71.06 57.61
C VAL A 164 -36.36 70.66 58.96
N ARG A 165 -35.50 70.10 59.83
CA ARG A 165 -35.82 69.65 61.21
C ARG A 165 -34.64 69.96 62.14
N GLU A 166 -34.10 71.16 62.00
CA GLU A 166 -32.87 71.62 62.66
C GLU A 166 -33.00 71.76 64.19
N GLN A 167 -34.18 72.14 64.70
CA GLN A 167 -34.26 72.87 65.96
C GLN A 167 -34.65 72.07 67.23
N LEU A 168 -35.03 70.79 67.13
CA LEU A 168 -35.72 70.12 68.25
C LEU A 168 -34.81 69.46 69.31
N ALA A 169 -33.48 69.43 69.15
CA ALA A 169 -32.59 68.94 70.22
C ALA A 169 -31.17 69.54 70.22
N GLN A 170 -30.61 70.06 71.33
CA GLN A 170 -31.10 70.18 72.71
C GLN A 170 -31.77 68.92 73.31
N GLN A 171 -31.07 67.87 73.76
CA GLN A 171 -29.69 67.84 74.25
C GLN A 171 -29.03 66.51 73.83
N GLN A 172 -28.12 66.47 72.85
CA GLN A 172 -26.68 66.75 72.96
C GLN A 172 -25.89 66.03 74.11
N ALA A 173 -26.55 65.41 75.10
CA ALA A 173 -25.87 64.62 76.15
C ALA A 173 -25.64 63.15 75.74
N ALA A 174 -26.57 62.55 74.99
CA ALA A 174 -26.46 61.15 74.54
C ALA A 174 -25.48 60.96 73.35
N ALA A 175 -25.21 62.02 72.59
CA ALA A 175 -24.48 61.97 71.32
C ALA A 175 -23.06 61.38 71.43
N ALA A 176 -22.38 61.59 72.56
CA ALA A 176 -20.99 61.16 72.76
C ALA A 176 -20.80 59.63 72.81
N ARG A 177 -21.86 58.85 73.10
CA ARG A 177 -21.80 57.37 73.04
C ARG A 177 -22.21 56.85 71.66
N ALA A 178 -23.37 57.28 71.16
CA ALA A 178 -23.86 56.91 69.83
C ALA A 178 -22.85 57.22 68.70
N SER A 179 -22.09 58.31 68.80
CA SER A 179 -21.02 58.64 67.85
C SER A 179 -19.87 57.61 67.86
N ARG A 180 -19.47 57.09 69.02
CA ARG A 180 -18.45 56.03 69.11
C ARG A 180 -18.95 54.72 68.50
N ASP A 181 -20.20 54.35 68.78
CA ASP A 181 -20.77 53.09 68.32
C ASP A 181 -21.04 53.12 66.80
N ALA A 182 -21.48 54.25 66.26
CA ALA A 182 -21.60 54.48 64.81
C ALA A 182 -20.24 54.45 64.09
N LEU A 183 -19.20 55.08 64.67
CA LEU A 183 -17.85 55.06 64.10
C LEU A 183 -17.21 53.65 64.19
N ALA A 184 -17.52 52.89 65.24
CA ALA A 184 -17.12 51.49 65.36
C ALA A 184 -17.82 50.60 64.32
N ALA A 185 -19.12 50.81 64.08
CA ALA A 185 -19.86 50.10 63.03
C ALA A 185 -19.33 50.42 61.62
N GLN A 186 -19.01 51.68 61.32
CA GLN A 186 -18.38 52.06 60.05
C GLN A 186 -17.00 51.41 59.88
N ARG A 187 -16.15 51.41 60.91
CA ARG A 187 -14.84 50.73 60.87
C ARG A 187 -14.98 49.21 60.71
N ALA A 188 -15.98 48.58 61.30
CA ALA A 188 -16.25 47.16 61.15
C ALA A 188 -16.70 46.79 59.72
N ASP A 189 -17.55 47.61 59.09
CA ASP A 189 -17.94 47.47 57.68
C ASP A 189 -16.75 47.73 56.73
N GLU A 190 -15.93 48.74 57.00
CA GLU A 190 -14.71 49.02 56.22
C GLU A 190 -13.66 47.91 56.35
N GLU A 191 -13.41 47.39 57.54
CA GLU A 191 -12.58 46.18 57.74
C GLU A 191 -13.16 44.96 57.03
N ALA A 192 -14.49 44.75 57.08
CA ALA A 192 -15.13 43.65 56.37
C ALA A 192 -14.98 43.78 54.85
N ARG A 193 -15.11 44.99 54.29
CA ARG A 193 -14.87 45.29 52.87
C ARG A 193 -13.41 45.07 52.49
N LEU A 194 -12.44 45.50 53.31
CA LEU A 194 -11.01 45.28 53.07
C LEU A 194 -10.64 43.80 53.13
N ARG A 195 -11.14 43.05 54.11
CA ARG A 195 -10.97 41.58 54.19
C ARG A 195 -11.61 40.87 53.00
N ALA A 196 -12.78 41.30 52.55
CA ALA A 196 -13.44 40.76 51.36
C ALA A 196 -12.71 41.11 50.05
N ALA A 197 -12.12 42.30 49.94
CA ALA A 197 -11.28 42.70 48.82
C ALA A 197 -10.00 41.86 48.74
N TYR A 198 -9.29 41.72 49.87
CA TYR A 198 -8.10 40.88 49.98
C TYR A 198 -8.39 39.40 49.66
N ALA A 199 -9.50 38.85 50.17
CA ALA A 199 -9.92 37.48 49.85
C ALA A 199 -10.22 37.28 48.35
N ARG A 200 -10.80 38.29 47.66
CA ARG A 200 -10.99 38.27 46.20
C ARG A 200 -9.66 38.35 45.46
N GLU A 201 -8.73 39.17 45.93
CA GLU A 201 -7.39 39.32 45.34
C GLU A 201 -6.58 38.02 45.45
N GLN A 202 -6.58 37.36 46.62
CA GLN A 202 -5.91 36.08 46.81
C GLN A 202 -6.55 34.98 45.94
N LYS A 203 -7.89 34.92 45.88
CA LYS A 203 -8.58 33.97 44.99
C LYS A 203 -8.24 34.22 43.51
N ALA A 204 -8.15 35.47 43.07
CA ALA A 204 -7.73 35.80 41.71
C ALA A 204 -6.26 35.41 41.44
N LYS A 205 -5.37 35.54 42.43
CA LYS A 205 -3.98 35.07 42.36
C LYS A 205 -3.88 33.54 42.27
N GLU A 206 -4.66 32.81 43.07
CA GLU A 206 -4.76 31.35 42.97
C GLU A 206 -5.32 30.89 41.61
N GLU A 207 -6.34 31.57 41.10
CA GLU A 207 -6.98 31.24 39.82
C GLU A 207 -6.04 31.54 38.64
N ALA A 208 -5.31 32.65 38.67
CA ALA A 208 -4.25 32.95 37.70
C ALA A 208 -3.08 31.95 37.78
N ALA A 209 -2.69 31.51 38.99
CA ALA A 209 -1.65 30.49 39.18
C ALA A 209 -2.09 29.12 38.61
N ARG A 210 -3.35 28.73 38.79
CA ARG A 210 -3.94 27.52 38.19
C ARG A 210 -3.97 27.61 36.67
N GLN A 211 -4.43 28.73 36.11
CA GLN A 211 -4.45 28.97 34.66
C GLN A 211 -3.03 28.92 34.07
N LYS A 212 -2.03 29.51 34.74
CA LYS A 212 -0.63 29.42 34.33
C LYS A 212 -0.13 27.98 34.37
N ALA A 213 -0.37 27.24 35.45
CA ALA A 213 0.05 25.84 35.57
C ALA A 213 -0.60 24.95 34.49
N GLN A 214 -1.87 25.19 34.14
CA GLN A 214 -2.57 24.49 33.07
C GLN A 214 -1.99 24.85 31.68
N ALA A 215 -1.64 26.12 31.44
CA ALA A 215 -0.98 26.54 30.20
C ALA A 215 0.44 25.96 30.06
N ASP A 216 1.20 25.89 31.16
CA ASP A 216 2.53 25.25 31.20
C ASP A 216 2.44 23.74 30.99
N ALA A 217 1.39 23.08 31.51
CA ALA A 217 1.12 21.66 31.26
C ALA A 217 0.76 21.38 29.79
N LEU A 218 -0.21 22.11 29.22
CA LEU A 218 -0.59 22.00 27.81
C LEU A 218 0.58 22.31 26.87
N ARG A 219 1.44 23.26 27.25
CA ARG A 219 2.71 23.51 26.56
C ARG A 219 3.62 22.29 26.60
N LYS A 220 3.80 21.67 27.77
CA LYS A 220 4.66 20.50 27.94
C LYS A 220 4.15 19.28 27.16
N GLU A 221 2.83 19.06 27.13
CA GLU A 221 2.19 18.02 26.31
C GLU A 221 2.41 18.28 24.81
N ARG A 222 2.15 19.50 24.33
CA ARG A 222 2.39 19.90 22.94
C ARG A 222 3.87 19.77 22.54
N ASP A 223 4.77 20.18 23.41
CA ASP A 223 6.21 20.18 23.13
C ASP A 223 6.79 18.73 23.21
N ALA A 224 6.17 17.83 23.99
CA ALA A 224 6.44 16.39 23.95
C ALA A 224 5.83 15.69 22.72
N ALA A 225 4.61 16.05 22.31
CA ALA A 225 3.96 15.52 21.10
C ALA A 225 4.70 15.89 19.80
N LYS A 226 5.48 16.98 19.81
CA LYS A 226 6.38 17.36 18.71
C LYS A 226 7.67 16.54 18.65
N ASN A 227 8.17 16.08 19.80
CA ASN A 227 9.41 15.35 19.94
C ASN A 227 9.17 14.11 20.85
N PRO A 228 8.42 13.10 20.36
CA PRO A 228 8.28 11.85 21.10
C PRO A 228 9.68 11.25 21.36
N PRO A 229 9.92 10.63 22.53
CA PRO A 229 11.18 9.96 22.79
C PRO A 229 11.39 8.87 21.73
N LYS A 230 12.51 8.94 21.01
CA LYS A 230 12.87 7.95 19.99
C LYS A 230 12.87 6.55 20.64
N PRO A 231 12.22 5.54 20.03
CA PRO A 231 12.20 4.19 20.58
C PRO A 231 13.61 3.57 20.62
N THR A 232 13.76 2.59 21.49
CA THR A 232 14.92 1.69 21.54
C THR A 232 14.67 0.45 20.69
N ALA A 233 15.70 -0.06 20.03
CA ALA A 233 15.70 -1.35 19.36
C ALA A 233 16.76 -2.27 19.99
N PRO A 234 16.64 -3.61 19.85
CA PRO A 234 17.75 -4.53 20.11
C PRO A 234 18.97 -4.22 19.24
N ARG A 235 20.13 -4.77 19.63
CA ARG A 235 21.37 -4.68 18.83
C ARG A 235 21.22 -5.53 17.57
N LEU A 236 21.87 -5.15 16.48
CA LEU A 236 21.82 -5.89 15.21
C LEU A 236 22.13 -7.39 15.39
N SER A 237 23.16 -7.71 16.19
CA SER A 237 23.55 -9.08 16.55
C SER A 237 22.48 -9.90 17.29
N GLU A 238 21.55 -9.25 18.00
CA GLU A 238 20.44 -9.89 18.72
C GLU A 238 19.23 -10.13 17.79
N LEU A 239 19.16 -9.41 16.68
CA LEU A 239 18.15 -9.61 15.64
C LEU A 239 18.60 -10.71 14.66
N LEU A 240 19.87 -10.70 14.26
CA LEU A 240 20.43 -11.63 13.26
C LEU A 240 20.26 -13.12 13.63
N ALA A 241 20.24 -13.44 14.92
CA ALA A 241 20.01 -14.79 15.46
C ALA A 241 19.00 -14.73 16.62
N PRO A 242 17.69 -14.76 16.34
CA PRO A 242 16.64 -14.51 17.34
C PRO A 242 16.28 -15.77 18.14
N ASP A 243 15.98 -15.62 19.44
CA ASP A 243 15.54 -16.71 20.33
C ASP A 243 14.15 -17.30 19.97
N GLN A 244 13.39 -16.63 19.10
CA GLN A 244 12.08 -17.01 18.60
C GLN A 244 12.01 -16.73 17.10
N ARG A 245 11.25 -17.53 16.35
CA ARG A 245 11.01 -17.25 14.92
C ARG A 245 10.27 -15.91 14.76
N TYR A 246 10.67 -15.11 13.77
CA TYR A 246 9.96 -13.89 13.40
C TYR A 246 8.57 -14.24 12.86
N PHE A 247 7.52 -13.80 13.55
CA PHE A 247 6.19 -13.67 12.97
C PHE A 247 6.09 -12.27 12.35
N GLY A 248 6.42 -12.19 11.07
CA GLY A 248 6.25 -10.99 10.27
C GLY A 248 4.85 -10.89 9.67
N LEU A 249 4.37 -9.67 9.47
CA LEU A 249 3.07 -9.41 8.86
C LEU A 249 3.13 -8.18 7.94
N TYR A 250 2.72 -8.35 6.68
CA TYR A 250 2.34 -7.23 5.81
C TYR A 250 0.83 -7.06 5.90
N THR A 251 0.36 -5.82 6.04
CA THR A 251 -1.06 -5.43 5.97
C THR A 251 -1.20 -4.22 5.05
N LEU A 252 -2.43 -3.83 4.67
CA LEU A 252 -2.63 -2.78 3.64
C LEU A 252 -2.01 -1.42 4.00
N GLN A 253 -1.69 -1.19 5.28
CA GLN A 253 -1.14 0.06 5.80
C GLN A 253 0.00 -0.11 6.81
N SER A 254 0.61 -1.28 7.00
CA SER A 254 1.79 -1.40 7.88
C SER A 254 3.02 -0.71 7.26
N PRO A 255 3.93 -0.11 8.06
CA PRO A 255 3.83 0.25 9.48
C PRO A 255 3.27 1.69 9.68
N PHE A 256 2.42 2.17 8.78
CA PHE A 256 1.84 3.54 8.80
C PHE A 256 0.53 3.64 9.59
N ASN A 257 -0.24 2.56 9.65
CA ASN A 257 -1.45 2.40 10.46
C ASN A 257 -1.50 0.98 11.04
N TRP A 258 -1.75 0.86 12.34
CA TRP A 258 -1.75 -0.42 13.06
C TRP A 258 -3.14 -1.06 13.23
N SER A 259 -4.20 -0.46 12.67
CA SER A 259 -5.59 -0.91 12.88
C SER A 259 -5.85 -2.34 12.39
N GLU A 260 -5.45 -2.67 11.15
CA GLU A 260 -5.57 -4.03 10.59
C GLU A 260 -4.57 -4.98 11.25
N TYR A 261 -3.32 -4.53 11.41
CA TYR A 261 -2.22 -5.28 12.02
C TYR A 261 -2.55 -5.78 13.45
N ASN A 262 -3.06 -4.90 14.31
CA ASN A 262 -3.42 -5.23 15.69
C ASN A 262 -4.71 -6.06 15.78
N ASP A 263 -5.67 -5.88 14.85
CA ASP A 263 -6.86 -6.73 14.75
C ASP A 263 -6.48 -8.17 14.36
N VAL A 264 -5.58 -8.34 13.40
CA VAL A 264 -5.03 -9.64 13.00
C VAL A 264 -4.24 -10.27 14.16
N ALA A 265 -3.35 -9.52 14.81
CA ALA A 265 -2.62 -10.00 15.99
C ALA A 265 -3.57 -10.47 17.11
N THR A 266 -4.63 -9.71 17.39
CA THR A 266 -5.66 -10.05 18.40
C THR A 266 -6.43 -11.31 18.01
N LYS A 267 -6.78 -11.47 16.73
CA LYS A 267 -7.49 -12.66 16.22
C LYS A 267 -6.62 -13.90 16.18
N VAL A 268 -5.32 -13.76 15.91
CA VAL A 268 -4.35 -14.86 15.98
C VAL A 268 -4.08 -15.26 17.43
N GLY A 269 -3.87 -14.29 18.32
CA GLY A 269 -3.52 -14.52 19.73
C GLY A 269 -2.01 -14.68 19.98
N VAL A 270 -1.20 -14.45 18.95
CA VAL A 270 0.26 -14.27 19.02
C VAL A 270 0.55 -12.93 18.33
N SER A 271 1.30 -12.06 19.01
CA SER A 271 1.74 -10.79 18.42
C SER A 271 2.77 -11.04 17.32
N PRO A 272 2.64 -10.39 16.15
CA PRO A 272 3.77 -10.17 15.26
C PRO A 272 4.94 -9.50 16.01
N ASN A 273 6.15 -9.67 15.46
CA ASN A 273 7.38 -9.01 15.90
C ASN A 273 8.19 -8.43 14.72
N MET A 274 7.61 -8.40 13.52
CA MET A 274 8.20 -7.85 12.31
C MET A 274 7.12 -7.23 11.41
N ALA A 275 7.28 -5.95 11.05
CA ALA A 275 6.29 -5.19 10.28
C ALA A 275 6.75 -5.00 8.82
N GLY A 276 6.07 -5.67 7.89
CA GLY A 276 6.40 -5.63 6.47
C GLY A 276 5.82 -4.41 5.74
N TYR A 277 6.61 -3.82 4.83
CA TYR A 277 6.18 -2.80 3.87
C TYR A 277 7.07 -2.76 2.62
N PHE A 278 6.66 -1.94 1.65
CA PHE A 278 7.33 -1.76 0.36
C PHE A 278 7.76 -0.29 0.18
N GLN A 279 8.83 -0.05 -0.57
CA GLN A 279 9.24 1.28 -1.01
C GLN A 279 9.94 1.26 -2.39
N GLY A 280 9.49 2.13 -3.30
CA GLY A 280 10.19 2.44 -4.55
C GLY A 280 11.31 3.49 -4.40
N TRP A 281 12.21 3.55 -5.37
CA TRP A 281 13.32 4.52 -5.41
C TRP A 281 12.89 5.96 -5.76
N ASP A 282 11.60 6.15 -6.07
CA ASP A 282 10.94 7.46 -6.24
C ASP A 282 10.74 8.25 -4.93
N SER A 283 11.20 7.72 -3.79
CA SER A 283 10.91 8.29 -2.48
C SER A 283 12.06 8.19 -1.46
N ASP A 284 12.14 9.21 -0.60
CA ASP A 284 13.14 9.37 0.46
C ASP A 284 12.98 8.33 1.59
N PHE A 285 14.06 7.99 2.31
CA PHE A 285 14.03 7.02 3.41
C PHE A 285 12.93 7.32 4.43
N ARG A 286 12.01 6.36 4.61
CA ARG A 286 10.88 6.45 5.54
C ARG A 286 11.31 6.19 6.98
N ALA A 287 12.06 7.15 7.53
CA ALA A 287 12.45 7.13 8.94
C ALA A 287 11.25 7.08 9.90
N ASP A 288 10.08 7.55 9.48
CA ASP A 288 8.82 7.42 10.21
C ASP A 288 8.29 5.98 10.22
N ALA A 289 8.48 5.19 9.14
CA ALA A 289 8.13 3.77 9.10
C ALA A 289 8.93 3.00 10.15
N VAL A 290 10.27 3.13 10.10
CA VAL A 290 11.19 2.46 11.03
C VAL A 290 10.97 2.91 12.47
N THR A 291 10.73 4.21 12.70
CA THR A 291 10.40 4.73 14.04
C THR A 291 9.06 4.21 14.56
N ARG A 292 8.04 4.07 13.70
CA ARG A 292 6.74 3.50 14.10
C ARG A 292 6.85 2.02 14.45
N SER A 293 7.57 1.22 13.65
CA SER A 293 7.77 -0.22 13.94
C SER A 293 8.46 -0.42 15.28
N TRP A 294 9.58 0.27 15.55
CA TRP A 294 10.25 0.16 16.85
C TRP A 294 9.47 0.75 18.03
N ALA A 295 8.52 1.66 17.79
CA ALA A 295 7.58 2.14 18.82
C ALA A 295 6.43 1.15 19.09
N GLN A 296 6.13 0.25 18.15
CA GLN A 296 5.21 -0.88 18.29
C GLN A 296 5.92 -2.10 18.92
N GLY A 297 7.24 -2.23 18.71
CA GLY A 297 8.09 -3.34 19.18
C GLY A 297 8.66 -4.21 18.05
N ASP A 298 8.35 -3.88 16.80
CA ASP A 298 8.58 -4.73 15.64
C ASP A 298 9.83 -4.35 14.84
N LEU A 299 10.53 -5.34 14.30
CA LEU A 299 11.55 -5.14 13.27
C LEU A 299 10.89 -4.71 11.94
N PRO A 300 11.16 -3.52 11.40
CA PRO A 300 10.70 -3.17 10.06
C PRO A 300 11.39 -4.04 9.00
N LEU A 301 10.60 -4.73 8.18
CA LEU A 301 11.03 -5.40 6.96
C LEU A 301 10.61 -4.54 5.76
N LEU A 302 11.57 -3.85 5.17
CA LEU A 302 11.43 -3.06 3.97
C LEU A 302 11.71 -3.93 2.74
N THR A 303 10.74 -4.09 1.85
CA THR A 303 11.01 -4.47 0.45
C THR A 303 11.36 -3.23 -0.33
N TRP A 304 12.60 -3.12 -0.82
CA TRP A 304 13.10 -1.93 -1.50
C TRP A 304 13.27 -2.22 -2.99
N GLU A 305 12.59 -1.46 -3.83
CA GLU A 305 12.46 -1.73 -5.26
C GLU A 305 13.08 -0.61 -6.10
N SER A 306 14.02 -0.93 -6.97
CA SER A 306 14.58 0.01 -7.94
C SER A 306 13.60 0.23 -9.10
N ARG A 307 12.50 0.94 -8.80
CA ARG A 307 11.48 1.49 -9.71
C ARG A 307 10.59 2.48 -8.93
N PRO A 308 9.63 3.19 -9.54
CA PRO A 308 8.65 3.98 -8.82
C PRO A 308 7.67 3.10 -8.03
N MET A 309 7.26 3.53 -6.82
CA MET A 309 6.34 2.77 -5.94
C MET A 309 5.01 2.43 -6.62
N LEU A 310 4.53 3.30 -7.52
CA LEU A 310 3.24 3.15 -8.19
C LEU A 310 3.33 2.48 -9.57
N ALA A 311 4.48 1.88 -9.92
CA ALA A 311 4.59 1.01 -11.08
C ALA A 311 3.71 -0.25 -10.91
N GLU A 312 3.08 -0.71 -11.99
CA GLU A 312 2.27 -1.93 -11.93
C GLU A 312 3.15 -3.17 -11.68
N ASN A 313 2.60 -4.19 -11.00
CA ASN A 313 3.31 -5.46 -10.83
C ASN A 313 3.34 -6.25 -12.14
N ASP A 314 4.34 -7.14 -12.25
CA ASP A 314 4.65 -7.91 -13.46
C ASP A 314 5.04 -7.06 -14.70
N VAL A 315 5.31 -5.76 -14.51
CA VAL A 315 5.89 -4.88 -15.53
C VAL A 315 7.42 -4.86 -15.44
N VAL A 316 8.07 -5.12 -16.57
CA VAL A 316 9.53 -5.23 -16.69
C VAL A 316 10.21 -4.03 -17.35
N ASP A 317 9.48 -3.14 -18.03
CA ASP A 317 10.04 -2.03 -18.83
C ASP A 317 10.22 -0.76 -17.97
N GLU A 318 11.40 -0.62 -17.36
CA GLU A 318 11.81 0.49 -16.48
C GLU A 318 13.30 0.84 -16.72
N PRO A 319 13.69 1.28 -17.94
CA PRO A 319 15.10 1.38 -18.35
C PRO A 319 15.94 2.40 -17.58
N GLU A 320 15.32 3.38 -16.91
CA GLU A 320 16.02 4.32 -16.00
C GLU A 320 16.53 3.63 -14.72
N TYR A 321 15.96 2.47 -14.36
CA TYR A 321 16.38 1.64 -13.22
C TYR A 321 17.02 0.32 -13.66
N SER A 322 17.51 0.26 -14.91
CA SER A 322 18.31 -0.86 -15.42
C SER A 322 19.56 -1.09 -14.56
N LEU A 323 19.91 -2.36 -14.35
CA LEU A 323 21.04 -2.75 -13.50
C LEU A 323 22.36 -2.10 -13.95
N PRO A 324 22.72 -2.02 -15.25
CA PRO A 324 23.91 -1.31 -15.71
C PRO A 324 23.99 0.13 -15.22
N ARG A 325 22.89 0.89 -15.26
CA ARG A 325 22.88 2.31 -14.85
C ARG A 325 23.00 2.49 -13.34
N ILE A 326 22.45 1.55 -12.56
CA ILE A 326 22.68 1.50 -11.11
C ILE A 326 24.16 1.22 -10.81
N ILE A 327 24.80 0.30 -11.54
CA ILE A 327 26.23 -0.05 -11.40
C ILE A 327 27.17 1.07 -11.87
N GLU A 328 26.80 1.79 -12.93
CA GLU A 328 27.54 2.94 -13.46
C GLU A 328 27.40 4.20 -12.59
N GLY A 329 26.46 4.20 -11.63
CA GLY A 329 26.35 5.21 -10.58
C GLY A 329 25.29 6.29 -10.80
N ASP A 330 24.38 6.15 -11.76
CA ASP A 330 23.28 7.12 -12.00
C ASP A 330 22.46 7.41 -10.72
N HIS A 331 22.36 6.41 -9.84
CA HIS A 331 21.57 6.45 -8.61
C HIS A 331 22.40 6.69 -7.32
N ASP A 332 23.73 6.85 -7.41
CA ASP A 332 24.62 6.98 -6.23
C ASP A 332 24.22 8.11 -5.28
N ALA A 333 23.78 9.25 -5.84
CA ALA A 333 23.38 10.42 -5.05
C ALA A 333 22.15 10.14 -4.16
N TYR A 334 21.20 9.35 -4.68
CA TYR A 334 20.03 8.86 -3.94
C TYR A 334 20.45 7.83 -2.88
N LEU A 335 21.17 6.79 -3.30
CA LEU A 335 21.62 5.69 -2.43
C LEU A 335 22.43 6.20 -1.23
N ARG A 336 23.38 7.11 -1.46
CA ARG A 336 24.20 7.74 -0.41
C ARG A 336 23.39 8.61 0.53
N LYS A 337 22.35 9.31 0.04
CA LYS A 337 21.43 10.05 0.90
C LYS A 337 20.63 9.08 1.77
N TYR A 338 20.07 8.03 1.18
CA TYR A 338 19.27 7.01 1.87
C TYR A 338 20.09 6.34 2.98
N ALA A 339 21.30 5.89 2.66
CA ALA A 339 22.25 5.31 3.61
C ALA A 339 22.58 6.27 4.77
N ARG A 340 22.88 7.55 4.49
CA ARG A 340 23.12 8.54 5.56
C ARG A 340 21.91 8.77 6.45
N ASP A 341 20.70 8.82 5.89
CA ASP A 341 19.48 9.00 6.70
C ASP A 341 19.15 7.74 7.55
N VAL A 342 19.51 6.52 7.10
CA VAL A 342 19.52 5.30 7.91
C VAL A 342 20.57 5.36 9.04
N ALA A 343 21.82 5.67 8.70
CA ALA A 343 22.94 5.77 9.66
C ALA A 343 22.72 6.88 10.72
N LYS A 344 21.98 7.93 10.35
CA LYS A 344 21.53 9.01 11.23
C LYS A 344 20.35 8.60 12.11
N LEU A 345 19.43 7.78 11.60
CA LEU A 345 18.31 7.29 12.40
C LEU A 345 18.77 6.34 13.51
N LYS A 346 19.77 5.50 13.26
CA LYS A 346 20.33 4.54 14.26
C LYS A 346 19.25 3.63 14.87
N LEU A 347 18.48 2.98 14.00
CA LEU A 347 17.49 1.95 14.33
C LEU A 347 17.61 0.85 13.25
N PRO A 348 17.69 -0.44 13.60
CA PRO A 348 17.82 -1.50 12.61
C PRO A 348 16.64 -1.56 11.65
N VAL A 349 16.90 -1.92 10.40
CA VAL A 349 15.89 -2.23 9.38
C VAL A 349 16.35 -3.41 8.54
N ALA A 350 15.48 -4.38 8.29
CA ALA A 350 15.74 -5.46 7.35
C ALA A 350 15.39 -4.97 5.94
N ILE A 351 16.34 -5.03 5.01
CA ILE A 351 16.19 -4.54 3.63
C ILE A 351 16.20 -5.74 2.67
N ARG A 352 15.02 -6.04 2.12
CA ARG A 352 14.77 -6.98 1.03
C ARG A 352 14.86 -6.22 -0.30
N LEU A 353 16.09 -5.88 -0.71
CA LEU A 353 16.37 -5.17 -1.96
C LEU A 353 16.02 -6.06 -3.18
N ASN A 354 15.33 -5.51 -4.18
CA ASN A 354 15.12 -6.09 -5.51
C ASN A 354 14.81 -7.60 -5.48
N HIS A 355 13.75 -7.94 -4.75
CA HIS A 355 13.25 -9.30 -4.50
C HIS A 355 12.83 -10.06 -5.77
N GLU A 356 12.77 -11.39 -5.68
CA GLU A 356 12.34 -12.30 -6.75
C GLU A 356 13.13 -12.15 -8.07
N MET A 357 14.38 -11.71 -8.00
CA MET A 357 15.27 -11.49 -9.14
C MET A 357 15.45 -12.70 -10.09
N ASN A 358 15.16 -13.92 -9.60
CA ASN A 358 15.15 -15.14 -10.40
C ASN A 358 13.88 -15.32 -11.25
N SER A 359 12.91 -14.40 -11.19
CA SER A 359 11.58 -14.62 -11.77
C SER A 359 11.43 -14.25 -13.25
N GLY A 360 11.98 -13.11 -13.67
CA GLY A 360 11.77 -12.56 -15.01
C GLY A 360 10.51 -11.70 -15.17
N TRP A 361 9.81 -11.32 -14.07
CA TRP A 361 8.66 -10.40 -14.08
C TRP A 361 8.91 -9.03 -13.44
N TYR A 362 10.10 -8.79 -12.88
CA TYR A 362 10.52 -7.49 -12.35
C TYR A 362 11.65 -6.85 -13.15
N PRO A 363 11.78 -5.50 -13.17
CA PRO A 363 12.74 -4.78 -14.03
C PRO A 363 14.21 -4.99 -13.66
N TRP A 364 14.48 -5.49 -12.45
CA TRP A 364 15.80 -5.90 -11.96
C TRP A 364 16.10 -7.40 -12.18
N SER A 365 15.25 -8.13 -12.90
CA SER A 365 15.57 -9.49 -13.37
C SER A 365 16.65 -9.42 -14.46
N GLU A 366 17.57 -10.37 -14.54
CA GLU A 366 18.58 -10.37 -15.61
C GLU A 366 18.01 -10.81 -16.97
N GLN A 367 16.98 -11.67 -16.96
CA GLN A 367 16.34 -12.19 -18.17
C GLN A 367 14.84 -12.46 -17.96
N THR A 368 14.07 -12.34 -19.05
CA THR A 368 12.62 -12.62 -19.14
C THR A 368 12.33 -14.13 -19.05
N SER A 369 11.04 -14.50 -19.10
CA SER A 369 10.62 -15.90 -19.11
C SER A 369 11.06 -16.73 -20.33
N ASP A 370 11.30 -16.07 -21.47
CA ASP A 370 11.86 -16.65 -22.68
C ASP A 370 13.40 -16.50 -22.78
N GLY A 371 14.03 -15.88 -21.77
CA GLY A 371 15.49 -15.75 -21.66
C GLY A 371 16.10 -14.54 -22.38
N ALA A 372 15.28 -13.57 -22.82
CA ALA A 372 15.74 -12.30 -23.38
C ALA A 372 16.17 -11.32 -22.27
N PRO A 373 17.13 -10.41 -22.51
CA PRO A 373 17.51 -9.38 -21.54
C PRO A 373 16.36 -8.43 -21.18
N VAL A 374 16.11 -8.24 -19.88
CA VAL A 374 15.21 -7.19 -19.37
C VAL A 374 15.99 -5.87 -19.26
N ASN A 375 15.46 -4.75 -19.76
CA ASN A 375 16.07 -3.40 -19.64
C ASN A 375 17.54 -3.25 -20.10
N GLY A 376 18.10 -4.22 -20.84
CA GLY A 376 19.54 -4.27 -21.15
C GLY A 376 20.43 -4.82 -20.02
N ASN A 377 19.83 -5.37 -18.96
CA ASN A 377 20.50 -6.11 -17.90
C ASN A 377 21.25 -7.33 -18.47
N ASN A 378 22.44 -7.62 -17.96
CA ASN A 378 23.28 -8.73 -18.40
C ASN A 378 23.44 -9.76 -17.26
N ARG A 379 23.94 -10.95 -17.61
CA ARG A 379 24.19 -12.00 -16.62
C ARG A 379 25.26 -11.61 -15.60
N GLY A 380 24.93 -11.72 -14.32
CA GLY A 380 25.74 -11.27 -13.19
C GLY A 380 25.67 -9.77 -12.90
N ASP A 381 24.83 -8.98 -13.59
CA ASP A 381 24.60 -7.57 -13.23
C ASP A 381 23.82 -7.44 -11.93
N TYR A 382 22.96 -8.40 -11.57
CA TYR A 382 22.24 -8.37 -10.30
C TYR A 382 23.20 -8.43 -9.11
N VAL A 383 24.21 -9.31 -9.19
CA VAL A 383 25.26 -9.42 -8.16
C VAL A 383 26.10 -8.16 -8.09
N LYS A 384 26.46 -7.54 -9.22
CA LYS A 384 27.19 -6.25 -9.23
C LYS A 384 26.36 -5.14 -8.59
N MET A 385 25.09 -5.01 -8.97
CA MET A 385 24.15 -4.02 -8.43
C MET A 385 23.97 -4.17 -6.92
N TRP A 386 23.75 -5.40 -6.44
CA TRP A 386 23.61 -5.68 -5.01
C TRP A 386 24.84 -5.23 -4.22
N ARG A 387 26.03 -5.64 -4.67
CA ARG A 387 27.30 -5.30 -4.02
C ARG A 387 27.54 -3.78 -4.04
N HIS A 388 27.27 -3.12 -5.17
CA HIS A 388 27.38 -1.66 -5.30
C HIS A 388 26.50 -0.90 -4.30
N VAL A 389 25.22 -1.30 -4.18
CA VAL A 389 24.29 -0.71 -3.19
C VAL A 389 24.76 -0.98 -1.76
N HIS A 390 25.21 -2.20 -1.46
CA HIS A 390 25.75 -2.58 -0.16
C HIS A 390 27.00 -1.77 0.23
N ASP A 391 27.95 -1.61 -0.69
CA ASP A 391 29.23 -0.94 -0.43
C ASP A 391 29.06 0.58 -0.31
N ILE A 392 28.02 1.16 -0.94
CA ILE A 392 27.55 2.51 -0.64
C ILE A 392 27.04 2.62 0.80
N PHE A 393 26.26 1.63 1.26
CA PHE A 393 25.74 1.63 2.64
C PHE A 393 26.85 1.41 3.68
N GLU A 394 27.85 0.58 3.39
CA GLU A 394 29.05 0.45 4.22
C GLU A 394 29.82 1.79 4.30
N ALA A 395 30.10 2.41 3.16
CA ALA A 395 30.88 3.65 3.08
C ALA A 395 30.23 4.85 3.79
N GLU A 396 28.89 4.89 3.90
CA GLU A 396 28.14 5.91 4.63
C GLU A 396 27.81 5.48 6.09
N GLY A 397 28.27 4.30 6.53
CA GLY A 397 28.11 3.78 7.89
C GLY A 397 26.71 3.24 8.23
N ALA A 398 25.90 2.91 7.22
CA ALA A 398 24.52 2.47 7.36
C ALA A 398 24.39 0.98 7.75
N ASN A 399 25.33 0.13 7.32
CA ASN A 399 25.31 -1.32 7.58
C ASN A 399 25.26 -1.69 9.08
N ALA A 400 25.77 -0.83 9.97
CA ALA A 400 25.60 -0.98 11.42
C ALA A 400 24.12 -0.98 11.89
N TYR A 401 23.18 -0.67 11.00
CA TYR A 401 21.73 -0.60 11.21
C TYR A 401 20.92 -1.26 10.08
N VAL A 402 21.52 -2.10 9.24
CA VAL A 402 20.82 -2.83 8.16
C VAL A 402 21.01 -4.33 8.33
N ILE A 403 19.95 -5.09 8.05
CA ILE A 403 19.99 -6.54 7.84
C ILE A 403 19.70 -6.80 6.35
N TRP A 404 20.66 -7.34 5.61
CA TRP A 404 20.55 -7.55 4.17
C TRP A 404 19.84 -8.86 3.84
N VAL A 405 18.66 -8.78 3.21
CA VAL A 405 17.77 -9.94 2.97
C VAL A 405 17.69 -10.26 1.47
N TRP A 406 18.58 -11.12 0.99
CA TRP A 406 18.59 -11.53 -0.43
C TRP A 406 17.49 -12.57 -0.69
N ALA A 407 16.48 -12.23 -1.49
CA ALA A 407 15.20 -12.97 -1.51
C ALA A 407 14.71 -13.41 -2.89
N PRO A 408 15.11 -14.60 -3.39
CA PRO A 408 14.49 -15.22 -4.57
C PRO A 408 13.02 -15.65 -4.35
N ASN A 409 12.33 -15.96 -5.46
CA ASN A 409 11.05 -16.67 -5.47
C ASN A 409 11.25 -18.20 -5.59
N ILE A 410 10.28 -18.99 -5.12
CA ILE A 410 10.24 -20.45 -5.24
C ILE A 410 10.36 -20.95 -6.70
N VAL A 411 11.25 -21.91 -6.93
CA VAL A 411 11.57 -22.39 -8.31
C VAL A 411 10.46 -23.19 -8.99
N ASN A 412 9.41 -23.56 -8.25
CA ASN A 412 8.34 -24.48 -8.69
C ASN A 412 7.74 -24.14 -10.06
N ARG A 413 7.42 -22.86 -10.30
CA ARG A 413 6.78 -22.37 -11.54
C ARG A 413 7.58 -21.32 -12.29
N LEU A 414 8.88 -21.22 -12.00
CA LEU A 414 9.77 -20.42 -12.84
C LEU A 414 9.88 -21.01 -14.26
N PRO A 415 10.28 -20.22 -15.26
CA PRO A 415 10.68 -20.70 -16.57
C PRO A 415 11.74 -21.81 -16.47
N ALA A 416 11.76 -22.75 -17.42
CA ALA A 416 12.70 -23.88 -17.38
C ALA A 416 14.17 -23.45 -17.32
N VAL A 417 14.51 -22.29 -17.91
CA VAL A 417 15.84 -21.66 -17.86
C VAL A 417 16.20 -21.05 -16.49
N ASN A 418 15.20 -20.74 -15.65
CA ASN A 418 15.37 -20.10 -14.35
C ASN A 418 15.19 -21.08 -13.16
N LYS A 419 14.77 -22.33 -13.40
CA LYS A 419 14.67 -23.38 -12.36
C LYS A 419 16.00 -23.97 -11.84
N PRO A 420 17.11 -24.08 -12.61
CA PRO A 420 18.31 -24.76 -12.15
C PRO A 420 19.00 -24.05 -10.98
N VAL A 421 19.66 -24.83 -10.12
CA VAL A 421 20.39 -24.30 -8.95
C VAL A 421 21.53 -23.38 -9.36
N GLU A 422 22.10 -23.60 -10.54
CA GLU A 422 23.12 -22.77 -11.16
C GLU A 422 22.63 -21.35 -11.42
N TYR A 423 21.37 -21.18 -11.83
CA TYR A 423 20.78 -19.86 -12.07
C TYR A 423 20.51 -19.14 -10.74
N THR A 424 19.83 -19.80 -9.80
CA THR A 424 19.61 -19.29 -8.43
C THR A 424 20.93 -18.88 -7.75
N ARG A 425 21.97 -19.71 -7.88
CA ARG A 425 23.33 -19.45 -7.35
C ARG A 425 24.05 -18.32 -8.07
N SER A 426 23.86 -18.15 -9.38
CA SER A 426 24.48 -17.06 -10.16
C SER A 426 23.99 -15.66 -9.77
N LEU A 427 22.80 -15.59 -9.16
CA LEU A 427 22.18 -14.37 -8.64
C LEU A 427 22.55 -14.09 -7.16
N TYR A 428 23.30 -14.99 -6.51
CA TYR A 428 23.70 -14.86 -5.11
C TYR A 428 24.95 -13.98 -4.95
N PRO A 429 24.89 -12.87 -4.20
CA PRO A 429 26.01 -11.94 -4.08
C PRO A 429 27.11 -12.41 -3.11
N GLY A 430 26.90 -13.51 -2.38
CA GLY A 430 27.87 -14.12 -1.45
C GLY A 430 27.63 -13.77 0.01
N ASP A 431 28.11 -14.64 0.92
CA ASP A 431 27.85 -14.56 2.37
C ASP A 431 28.35 -13.26 3.04
N GLU A 432 29.29 -12.54 2.43
CA GLU A 432 29.80 -11.24 2.92
C GLU A 432 28.81 -10.08 2.69
N TYR A 433 27.82 -10.27 1.80
CA TYR A 433 26.86 -9.24 1.35
C TYR A 433 25.41 -9.54 1.73
N VAL A 434 25.18 -10.60 2.51
CA VAL A 434 23.85 -11.12 2.86
C VAL A 434 23.84 -11.51 4.32
N ASP A 435 22.89 -10.99 5.09
CA ASP A 435 22.65 -11.44 6.46
C ASP A 435 21.70 -12.63 6.49
N TRP A 436 20.59 -12.52 5.76
CA TRP A 436 19.55 -13.54 5.67
C TRP A 436 19.21 -13.86 4.21
N VAL A 437 18.92 -15.12 3.95
CA VAL A 437 18.29 -15.55 2.70
C VAL A 437 16.78 -15.41 2.84
N GLY A 438 16.19 -14.46 2.13
CA GLY A 438 14.75 -14.39 1.98
C GLY A 438 14.22 -15.46 1.03
N LEU A 439 12.93 -15.78 1.13
CA LEU A 439 12.21 -16.60 0.15
C LEU A 439 10.76 -16.13 0.00
N SER A 440 10.39 -15.69 -1.19
CA SER A 440 8.98 -15.50 -1.57
C SER A 440 8.37 -16.85 -1.97
N GLY A 441 7.16 -17.17 -1.49
CA GLY A 441 6.46 -18.38 -1.93
C GLY A 441 4.99 -18.49 -1.54
N TYR A 442 4.16 -18.86 -2.51
CA TYR A 442 2.70 -18.85 -2.37
C TYR A 442 2.05 -20.18 -2.75
N TYR A 443 1.08 -20.64 -1.94
CA TYR A 443 0.14 -21.69 -2.35
C TYR A 443 -0.99 -21.05 -3.18
N ARG A 444 -0.84 -21.05 -4.50
CA ARG A 444 -1.69 -20.29 -5.44
C ARG A 444 -1.99 -20.99 -6.76
N PRO A 445 -3.13 -20.65 -7.42
CA PRO A 445 -3.43 -21.12 -8.77
C PRO A 445 -2.43 -20.57 -9.82
N PRO A 446 -2.34 -21.18 -11.02
CA PRO A 446 -3.00 -22.43 -11.41
C PRO A 446 -2.58 -23.59 -10.49
N PHE A 447 -3.29 -24.71 -10.47
CA PHE A 447 -2.90 -25.86 -9.66
C PHE A 447 -2.45 -27.01 -10.57
N ASP A 448 -1.32 -27.64 -10.22
CA ASP A 448 -0.92 -28.88 -10.89
C ASP A 448 -1.93 -29.98 -10.50
N LYS A 449 -2.24 -30.90 -11.42
CA LYS A 449 -3.44 -31.79 -11.35
C LYS A 449 -3.64 -32.52 -10.01
N ASN A 450 -2.55 -32.87 -9.33
CA ASN A 450 -2.54 -33.52 -8.02
C ASN A 450 -1.69 -32.74 -6.98
N GLN A 451 -1.65 -31.41 -7.06
CA GLN A 451 -0.83 -30.58 -6.16
C GLN A 451 -1.30 -30.72 -4.70
N PRO A 452 -0.46 -31.24 -3.78
CA PRO A 452 -0.80 -31.27 -2.36
C PRO A 452 -0.73 -29.85 -1.78
N PRO A 453 -1.64 -29.49 -0.85
CA PRO A 453 -1.60 -28.23 -0.12
C PRO A 453 -0.61 -28.34 1.05
N THR A 454 0.70 -28.46 0.75
CA THR A 454 1.74 -28.66 1.76
C THR A 454 2.88 -27.65 1.65
N PHE A 455 3.55 -27.42 2.78
CA PHE A 455 4.81 -26.67 2.86
C PHE A 455 5.87 -27.26 1.95
N ASP A 456 6.12 -28.56 2.09
CA ASP A 456 7.18 -29.29 1.41
C ASP A 456 7.07 -29.13 -0.11
N TYR A 457 5.86 -29.23 -0.66
CA TYR A 457 5.62 -28.99 -2.08
C TYR A 457 5.87 -27.53 -2.49
N THR A 458 5.48 -26.56 -1.66
CA THR A 458 5.71 -25.14 -1.94
C THR A 458 7.20 -24.76 -1.88
N PHE A 459 7.95 -25.25 -0.89
CA PHE A 459 9.26 -24.70 -0.54
C PHE A 459 10.47 -25.63 -0.72
N ASP A 460 10.37 -26.95 -0.48
CA ASP A 460 11.56 -27.80 -0.31
C ASP A 460 12.50 -27.76 -1.52
N ARG A 461 11.96 -27.81 -2.75
CA ARG A 461 12.77 -27.69 -3.98
C ARG A 461 13.62 -26.42 -4.06
N THR A 462 13.25 -25.37 -3.33
CA THR A 462 14.00 -24.11 -3.27
C THR A 462 14.91 -24.10 -2.03
N LEU A 463 14.42 -24.57 -0.88
CA LEU A 463 15.26 -24.71 0.33
C LEU A 463 16.47 -25.62 0.08
N ASP A 464 16.29 -26.74 -0.61
CA ASP A 464 17.36 -27.66 -1.01
C ASP A 464 18.37 -27.01 -1.97
N GLN A 465 17.93 -26.08 -2.83
CA GLN A 465 18.85 -25.29 -3.66
C GLN A 465 19.67 -24.32 -2.82
N LEU A 466 19.03 -23.56 -1.93
CA LEU A 466 19.66 -22.56 -1.08
C LEU A 466 20.72 -23.21 -0.16
N ARG A 467 20.33 -24.27 0.53
CA ARG A 467 21.19 -25.11 1.39
C ARG A 467 22.33 -25.82 0.66
N SER A 468 22.37 -25.77 -0.69
CA SER A 468 23.49 -26.30 -1.49
C SER A 468 24.62 -25.28 -1.73
N PHE A 469 24.47 -24.03 -1.28
CA PHE A 469 25.46 -22.98 -1.51
C PHE A 469 25.64 -21.92 -0.41
N THR A 470 24.76 -21.86 0.60
CA THR A 470 24.93 -20.97 1.75
C THR A 470 24.27 -21.56 3.00
N ASP A 471 24.89 -21.33 4.16
CA ASP A 471 24.37 -21.70 5.49
C ASP A 471 23.66 -20.51 6.19
N LYS A 472 23.39 -19.42 5.45
CA LYS A 472 22.76 -18.20 5.99
C LYS A 472 21.31 -18.46 6.45
N PRO A 473 20.87 -17.87 7.58
CA PRO A 473 19.51 -18.05 8.09
C PRO A 473 18.43 -17.67 7.06
N ILE A 474 17.36 -18.46 6.99
CA ILE A 474 16.32 -18.32 5.98
C ILE A 474 15.10 -17.60 6.56
N LEU A 475 14.68 -16.49 5.96
CA LEU A 475 13.41 -15.84 6.26
C LEU A 475 12.41 -16.16 5.13
N LEU A 476 11.25 -16.73 5.44
CA LEU A 476 10.17 -16.85 4.46
C LEU A 476 9.50 -15.46 4.30
N ALA A 477 10.20 -14.59 3.56
CA ALA A 477 10.10 -13.13 3.61
C ALA A 477 8.86 -12.55 2.91
N GLU A 478 8.13 -13.37 2.16
CA GLU A 478 6.76 -13.07 1.72
C GLU A 478 6.03 -14.38 1.38
N VAL A 479 4.99 -14.71 2.15
CA VAL A 479 4.19 -15.93 1.88
C VAL A 479 2.69 -15.71 2.01
N GLY A 480 1.92 -16.51 1.28
CA GLY A 480 0.46 -16.54 1.37
C GLY A 480 -0.16 -17.81 0.80
N ALA A 481 -1.33 -18.18 1.30
CA ALA A 481 -2.11 -19.31 0.81
C ALA A 481 -3.53 -18.89 0.39
N THR A 482 -3.98 -19.38 -0.76
CA THR A 482 -5.24 -18.99 -1.40
C THR A 482 -6.44 -19.80 -0.89
N GLU A 483 -7.63 -19.21 -0.97
CA GLU A 483 -8.89 -19.90 -0.69
C GLU A 483 -9.47 -20.65 -1.89
N ILE A 484 -8.91 -20.50 -3.10
CA ILE A 484 -9.50 -20.94 -4.37
C ILE A 484 -9.65 -22.47 -4.50
N SER A 485 -8.89 -23.26 -3.76
CA SER A 485 -9.06 -24.72 -3.65
C SER A 485 -9.80 -25.17 -2.38
N GLY A 486 -10.14 -24.24 -1.49
CA GLY A 486 -10.59 -24.50 -0.13
C GLY A 486 -9.54 -25.11 0.81
N LYS A 487 -8.28 -25.31 0.36
CA LYS A 487 -7.24 -26.07 1.08
C LYS A 487 -6.27 -25.24 1.94
N LYS A 488 -6.58 -23.96 2.15
CA LYS A 488 -5.79 -23.06 3.00
C LYS A 488 -5.56 -23.58 4.43
N PRO A 489 -6.54 -24.19 5.13
CA PRO A 489 -6.31 -24.75 6.47
C PRO A 489 -5.24 -25.86 6.48
N GLN A 490 -5.31 -26.82 5.53
CA GLN A 490 -4.33 -27.90 5.44
C GLN A 490 -2.92 -27.38 5.10
N TRP A 491 -2.82 -26.30 4.32
CA TRP A 491 -1.53 -25.68 4.03
C TRP A 491 -0.94 -24.99 5.26
N PHE A 492 -1.74 -24.33 6.10
CA PHE A 492 -1.26 -23.81 7.39
C PHE A 492 -0.85 -24.94 8.36
N GLU A 493 -1.66 -26.00 8.49
CA GLU A 493 -1.34 -27.19 9.29
C GLU A 493 0.02 -27.78 8.86
N SER A 494 0.23 -27.94 7.55
CA SER A 494 1.51 -28.41 7.00
C SER A 494 2.65 -27.41 7.23
N MET A 495 2.43 -26.09 7.04
CA MET A 495 3.45 -25.07 7.29
C MET A 495 3.97 -25.10 8.73
N PHE A 496 3.09 -25.08 9.72
CA PHE A 496 3.53 -25.12 11.12
C PHE A 496 4.04 -26.50 11.56
N THR A 497 3.66 -27.58 10.86
CA THR A 497 4.27 -28.90 11.06
C THR A 497 5.71 -28.95 10.52
N SER A 498 5.94 -28.59 9.26
CA SER A 498 7.29 -28.59 8.67
C SER A 498 8.22 -27.56 9.35
N LEU A 499 7.69 -26.44 9.86
CA LEU A 499 8.44 -25.50 10.71
C LEU A 499 8.71 -26.01 12.13
N ALA A 500 8.11 -27.13 12.57
CA ALA A 500 8.47 -27.80 13.82
C ALA A 500 9.55 -28.88 13.62
N GLU A 501 9.96 -29.18 12.38
CA GLU A 501 10.95 -30.20 12.07
C GLU A 501 12.39 -29.66 12.20
N PRO A 502 13.33 -30.40 12.82
CA PRO A 502 14.72 -29.97 12.97
C PRO A 502 15.46 -29.63 11.66
N ARG A 503 15.05 -30.22 10.53
CA ARG A 503 15.60 -29.89 9.19
C ARG A 503 15.32 -28.46 8.73
N ASN A 504 14.39 -27.77 9.41
CA ASN A 504 13.95 -26.41 9.11
C ASN A 504 14.25 -25.46 10.29
N ALA A 505 15.25 -25.78 11.13
CA ALA A 505 15.70 -24.92 12.23
C ALA A 505 16.52 -23.69 11.76
N ASP A 506 17.00 -23.73 10.52
CA ASP A 506 17.63 -22.62 9.78
C ASP A 506 16.64 -21.52 9.37
N ILE A 507 15.34 -21.83 9.30
CA ILE A 507 14.29 -20.87 8.96
C ILE A 507 13.97 -19.96 10.16
N ILE A 508 14.53 -18.75 10.21
CA ILE A 508 14.34 -17.81 11.32
C ILE A 508 12.98 -17.11 11.35
N GLY A 509 12.08 -17.31 10.37
CA GLY A 509 10.75 -16.73 10.44
C GLY A 509 9.89 -16.81 9.19
N VAL A 510 8.70 -16.21 9.29
CA VAL A 510 7.67 -16.13 8.25
C VAL A 510 7.09 -14.71 8.26
N ALA A 511 7.26 -13.96 7.17
CA ALA A 511 6.60 -12.68 6.95
C ALA A 511 5.35 -12.89 6.07
N TYR A 512 4.19 -12.95 6.72
CA TYR A 512 2.95 -13.34 6.07
C TYR A 512 2.28 -12.15 5.35
N PHE A 513 1.90 -12.34 4.08
CA PHE A 513 1.31 -11.31 3.24
C PHE A 513 -0.22 -11.26 3.42
N HIS A 514 -0.72 -10.41 4.32
CA HIS A 514 -2.14 -10.37 4.72
C HIS A 514 -2.96 -9.45 3.80
N HIS A 515 -3.06 -9.80 2.51
CA HIS A 515 -3.80 -9.01 1.52
C HIS A 515 -4.80 -9.86 0.72
N ALA A 516 -5.79 -9.22 0.11
CA ALA A 516 -6.57 -9.82 -0.97
C ALA A 516 -6.15 -9.14 -2.29
N VAL A 517 -5.54 -9.91 -3.21
CA VAL A 517 -4.97 -9.40 -4.45
C VAL A 517 -5.76 -9.93 -5.64
N THR A 518 -6.16 -9.06 -6.55
CA THR A 518 -6.79 -9.46 -7.81
C THR A 518 -5.78 -9.38 -8.94
N SER A 519 -5.50 -10.54 -9.54
CA SER A 519 -4.52 -10.72 -10.61
C SER A 519 -5.18 -11.41 -11.82
N TYR A 520 -4.43 -11.65 -12.89
CA TYR A 520 -4.85 -12.56 -13.95
C TYR A 520 -4.18 -13.94 -13.78
N VAL A 521 -4.96 -15.01 -13.92
CA VAL A 521 -4.49 -16.40 -13.83
C VAL A 521 -4.96 -17.11 -15.08
N GLN A 522 -4.02 -17.52 -15.93
CA GLN A 522 -4.30 -18.14 -17.25
C GLN A 522 -5.24 -17.30 -18.15
N GLY A 523 -5.25 -15.97 -17.96
CA GLY A 523 -6.12 -15.03 -18.66
C GLY A 523 -7.40 -14.64 -17.91
N GLU A 524 -7.79 -15.36 -16.86
CA GLU A 524 -8.99 -15.07 -16.06
C GLU A 524 -8.68 -14.16 -14.87
N ARG A 525 -9.50 -13.11 -14.68
CA ARG A 525 -9.36 -12.19 -13.54
C ARG A 525 -9.76 -12.88 -12.24
N THR A 526 -8.77 -13.11 -11.38
CA THR A 526 -8.87 -13.97 -10.18
C THR A 526 -8.47 -13.21 -8.93
N THR A 527 -9.32 -13.18 -7.90
CA THR A 527 -8.97 -12.64 -6.59
C THR A 527 -8.44 -13.74 -5.68
N ASN A 528 -7.17 -13.66 -5.32
CA ASN A 528 -6.56 -14.49 -4.27
C ASN A 528 -6.70 -13.78 -2.92
N ASP A 529 -7.36 -14.43 -1.95
CA ASP A 529 -7.45 -13.93 -0.58
C ASP A 529 -6.39 -14.60 0.31
N TRP A 530 -5.24 -13.94 0.47
CA TRP A 530 -4.14 -14.43 1.30
C TRP A 530 -4.42 -14.24 2.79
N ARG A 531 -5.23 -13.25 3.19
CA ARG A 531 -5.49 -12.85 4.59
C ARG A 531 -5.72 -14.03 5.52
N ILE A 532 -5.02 -14.08 6.65
CA ILE A 532 -5.17 -15.16 7.66
C ILE A 532 -6.63 -15.26 8.15
N THR A 533 -7.34 -14.12 8.16
CA THR A 533 -8.72 -13.96 8.64
C THR A 533 -9.78 -14.16 7.54
N SER A 534 -9.40 -14.63 6.34
CA SER A 534 -10.32 -14.85 5.20
C SER A 534 -11.50 -15.77 5.52
N ARG A 535 -11.28 -16.79 6.37
CA ARG A 535 -12.28 -17.74 6.87
C ARG A 535 -11.99 -18.12 8.32
N ALA A 536 -13.03 -18.60 9.01
CA ALA A 536 -12.93 -19.02 10.41
C ALA A 536 -12.04 -20.27 10.60
N ASP A 537 -12.07 -21.23 9.67
CA ASP A 537 -11.24 -22.43 9.70
C ASP A 537 -9.80 -22.15 9.24
N SER A 538 -9.60 -21.31 8.23
CA SER A 538 -8.28 -20.77 7.86
C SER A 538 -7.62 -20.05 9.05
N LEU A 539 -8.37 -19.22 9.78
CA LEU A 539 -7.87 -18.60 11.02
C LEU A 539 -7.59 -19.67 12.10
N ALA A 540 -8.50 -20.61 12.34
CA ALA A 540 -8.32 -21.64 13.38
C ALA A 540 -7.06 -22.49 13.17
N ALA A 541 -6.80 -22.93 11.93
CA ALA A 541 -5.59 -23.67 11.57
C ALA A 541 -4.32 -22.85 11.81
N PHE A 542 -4.31 -21.57 11.41
CA PHE A 542 -3.17 -20.68 11.66
C PHE A 542 -2.91 -20.50 13.16
N ARG A 543 -3.98 -20.29 13.96
CA ARG A 543 -3.90 -20.15 15.42
C ARG A 543 -3.33 -21.38 16.11
N ALA A 544 -3.81 -22.56 15.73
CA ALA A 544 -3.33 -23.83 16.30
C ALA A 544 -1.85 -24.07 15.98
N GLY A 545 -1.43 -23.75 14.75
CA GLY A 545 -0.04 -23.92 14.32
C GLY A 545 0.94 -22.92 14.94
N ILE A 546 0.63 -21.62 14.96
CA ILE A 546 1.54 -20.61 15.51
C ILE A 546 1.68 -20.68 17.04
N ALA A 547 0.66 -21.18 17.73
CA ALA A 547 0.70 -21.40 19.17
C ALA A 547 1.49 -22.67 19.58
N ASN A 548 1.95 -23.49 18.63
CA ASN A 548 2.80 -24.65 18.91
C ASN A 548 4.24 -24.20 19.25
N PRO A 549 4.74 -24.44 20.48
CA PRO A 549 6.11 -24.03 20.84
C PRO A 549 7.19 -24.70 19.97
N ALA A 550 6.93 -25.89 19.41
CA ALA A 550 7.87 -26.55 18.51
C ALA A 550 8.04 -25.80 17.17
N ALA A 551 7.02 -25.06 16.73
CA ALA A 551 7.13 -24.18 15.56
C ALA A 551 7.94 -22.90 15.85
N GLY A 552 8.32 -22.64 17.10
CA GLY A 552 9.31 -21.62 17.48
C GLY A 552 8.82 -20.16 17.56
N PHE A 553 7.53 -19.88 17.30
CA PHE A 553 6.96 -18.51 17.39
C PHE A 553 6.55 -18.10 18.81
N VAL A 554 6.53 -19.04 19.76
CA VAL A 554 6.18 -18.78 21.17
C VAL A 554 7.10 -19.58 22.10
N THR A 555 7.52 -18.99 23.22
CA THR A 555 8.21 -19.73 24.29
C THR A 555 7.25 -20.69 24.99
N GLY A 556 7.73 -21.90 25.32
CA GLY A 556 6.93 -22.99 25.89
C GLY A 556 6.29 -22.75 27.27
N THR A 557 6.41 -21.54 27.84
CA THR A 557 5.90 -21.17 29.16
C THR A 557 4.38 -20.89 29.17
N VAL A 558 3.74 -20.72 28.00
CA VAL A 558 2.34 -20.27 27.88
C VAL A 558 1.30 -21.38 28.18
N MET A 559 1.70 -22.65 28.25
CA MET A 559 0.79 -23.80 28.40
C MET A 559 0.01 -23.87 29.74
N ALA A 560 0.26 -22.99 30.71
CA ALA A 560 -0.35 -23.04 32.03
C ALA A 560 -1.79 -22.50 32.14
N THR A 561 -2.31 -21.78 31.12
CA THR A 561 -3.54 -20.97 31.27
C THR A 561 -4.68 -21.30 30.30
N LEU A 562 -4.52 -22.29 29.42
CA LEU A 562 -5.58 -22.75 28.49
C LEU A 562 -6.01 -24.20 28.69
N ALA A 563 -5.33 -24.96 29.55
CA ALA A 563 -5.65 -26.36 29.87
C ALA A 563 -6.67 -26.48 31.02
N ALA A 564 -7.91 -26.02 30.80
CA ALA A 564 -9.06 -26.41 31.62
C ALA A 564 -9.85 -27.50 30.86
N PRO A 565 -10.13 -28.67 31.47
CA PRO A 565 -10.60 -29.83 30.72
C PRO A 565 -12.09 -29.73 30.34
N THR A 566 -12.38 -29.91 29.05
CA THR A 566 -13.72 -30.25 28.58
C THR A 566 -14.04 -31.68 29.00
N THR A 567 -14.98 -31.88 29.92
CA THR A 567 -15.47 -33.22 30.28
C THR A 567 -16.43 -33.74 29.21
N GLU A 568 -16.06 -34.79 28.50
CA GLU A 568 -16.96 -35.49 27.58
C GLU A 568 -18.11 -36.19 28.32
N PRO A 569 -19.34 -36.24 27.76
CA PRO A 569 -20.46 -36.95 28.37
C PRO A 569 -20.42 -38.45 28.03
N THR A 570 -20.04 -39.29 28.99
CA THR A 570 -20.12 -40.76 28.85
C THR A 570 -21.58 -41.23 28.87
N THR A 571 -22.04 -41.82 27.77
CA THR A 571 -23.35 -42.47 27.65
C THR A 571 -23.42 -43.73 28.54
N PRO A 572 -24.43 -43.88 29.42
CA PRO A 572 -24.69 -45.12 30.14
C PRO A 572 -25.63 -46.07 29.38
N GLU A 573 -25.38 -47.38 29.45
CA GLU A 573 -26.37 -48.41 29.10
C GLU A 573 -27.40 -48.63 30.23
N PRO A 574 -28.59 -49.21 29.95
CA PRO A 574 -29.75 -49.11 30.83
C PRO A 574 -29.84 -50.20 31.91
N THR A 575 -30.36 -49.83 33.07
CA THR A 575 -30.93 -50.75 34.07
C THR A 575 -32.25 -50.20 34.62
N THR A 576 -33.29 -51.04 34.64
CA THR A 576 -34.66 -50.74 35.13
C THR A 576 -35.00 -51.74 36.25
N PRO A 577 -35.40 -51.27 37.44
CA PRO A 577 -36.83 -51.18 37.86
C PRO A 577 -37.21 -49.75 38.30
N GLU A 578 -38.45 -49.24 38.19
CA GLU A 578 -39.72 -49.62 38.87
C GLU A 578 -39.72 -49.50 40.41
N PRO A 579 -40.83 -49.05 41.06
CA PRO A 579 -41.86 -48.09 40.60
C PRO A 579 -42.42 -47.13 41.71
N THR A 580 -43.50 -46.40 41.36
CA THR A 580 -44.58 -45.81 42.21
C THR A 580 -44.44 -44.49 43.03
N THR A 581 -45.05 -43.39 42.49
CA THR A 581 -46.23 -42.58 42.98
C THR A 581 -46.37 -42.10 44.47
N PRO A 582 -47.13 -41.00 44.80
CA PRO A 582 -46.95 -39.57 44.42
C PRO A 582 -47.34 -38.50 45.53
N GLU A 583 -47.46 -37.22 45.11
CA GLU A 583 -48.39 -36.16 45.61
C GLU A 583 -48.14 -35.42 46.97
N PRO A 584 -48.73 -34.20 47.19
CA PRO A 584 -48.82 -33.06 46.25
C PRO A 584 -48.65 -31.65 46.90
N THR A 585 -48.44 -30.59 46.10
CA THR A 585 -49.25 -29.33 46.12
C THR A 585 -48.84 -28.34 45.02
N THR A 586 -49.83 -27.64 44.45
CA THR A 586 -49.78 -26.61 43.38
C THR A 586 -50.37 -25.27 43.91
N PRO A 587 -50.47 -24.12 43.16
CA PRO A 587 -50.43 -23.91 41.71
C PRO A 587 -49.57 -22.72 41.17
N ALA A 588 -49.56 -22.57 39.84
CA ALA A 588 -48.99 -21.43 39.08
C ALA A 588 -50.03 -20.29 38.86
N PRO A 589 -49.67 -19.17 38.20
CA PRO A 589 -49.86 -19.03 36.73
C PRO A 589 -48.79 -18.12 36.03
N THR A 590 -48.65 -17.91 34.71
CA THR A 590 -49.01 -18.59 33.42
C THR A 590 -48.22 -17.90 32.27
N THR A 591 -48.03 -18.57 31.11
CA THR A 591 -47.43 -17.99 29.87
C THR A 591 -48.38 -18.19 28.67
N PRO A 592 -48.29 -17.37 27.60
CA PRO A 592 -48.56 -17.88 26.24
C PRO A 592 -47.55 -17.43 25.16
N ALA A 593 -47.53 -18.16 24.03
CA ALA A 593 -46.76 -17.91 22.80
C ALA A 593 -47.59 -18.35 21.56
N PRO A 594 -47.06 -18.55 20.32
CA PRO A 594 -46.86 -17.52 19.30
C PRO A 594 -47.42 -17.87 17.88
N ALA A 595 -46.98 -17.13 16.83
CA ALA A 595 -47.11 -17.38 15.37
C ALA A 595 -48.47 -16.97 14.70
N PRO A 596 -48.63 -16.92 13.34
CA PRO A 596 -47.69 -17.21 12.22
C PRO A 596 -47.61 -16.10 11.10
N SER A 597 -47.32 -16.47 9.83
CA SER A 597 -46.59 -15.69 8.80
C SER A 597 -47.36 -15.12 7.57
N GLY A 598 -46.76 -14.12 6.87
CA GLY A 598 -46.88 -13.82 5.42
C GLY A 598 -47.85 -12.67 4.99
N PRO A 599 -47.82 -12.16 3.71
CA PRO A 599 -46.89 -12.39 2.59
C PRO A 599 -46.40 -11.08 1.84
N THR A 600 -45.75 -11.23 0.67
CA THR A 600 -45.12 -10.21 -0.21
C THR A 600 -46.08 -9.47 -1.18
N PRO A 601 -45.70 -8.28 -1.72
CA PRO A 601 -46.08 -7.91 -3.10
C PRO A 601 -45.04 -7.10 -3.95
N GLU A 602 -45.04 -7.35 -5.28
CA GLU A 602 -44.54 -6.54 -6.42
C GLU A 602 -45.13 -7.17 -7.72
N PRO A 603 -45.16 -6.55 -8.94
CA PRO A 603 -44.94 -5.16 -9.40
C PRO A 603 -46.09 -4.66 -10.36
N GLU A 604 -45.78 -3.78 -11.35
CA GLU A 604 -46.56 -3.39 -12.58
C GLU A 604 -47.76 -2.38 -12.50
N PRO A 605 -48.24 -1.75 -13.62
CA PRO A 605 -47.51 -1.09 -14.74
C PRO A 605 -48.11 0.27 -15.26
N ALA A 606 -47.45 0.87 -16.28
CA ALA A 606 -47.79 1.88 -17.34
C ALA A 606 -49.22 2.52 -17.47
N THR A 607 -49.52 3.68 -18.11
CA THR A 607 -49.03 4.49 -19.29
C THR A 607 -49.83 5.85 -19.34
N PRO A 608 -49.97 6.71 -20.41
CA PRO A 608 -49.14 7.12 -21.57
C PRO A 608 -49.07 8.66 -21.88
N GLY A 609 -48.19 9.08 -22.83
CA GLY A 609 -48.60 9.89 -24.03
C GLY A 609 -48.67 11.44 -24.01
N ALA A 610 -48.04 12.07 -25.03
CA ALA A 610 -47.97 13.51 -25.40
C ALA A 610 -49.31 14.22 -25.74
N THR A 611 -49.41 15.56 -25.89
CA THR A 611 -49.11 16.37 -27.12
C THR A 611 -49.44 17.88 -26.81
N VAL A 612 -48.54 18.90 -26.90
CA VAL A 612 -48.16 19.80 -28.03
C VAL A 612 -49.35 20.62 -28.62
N PRO A 613 -49.26 21.93 -29.02
CA PRO A 613 -48.12 22.77 -29.48
C PRO A 613 -47.87 24.02 -28.56
N ALA A 614 -47.46 25.27 -28.90
CA ALA A 614 -47.33 26.07 -30.15
C ALA A 614 -46.36 27.30 -30.03
N THR A 615 -46.38 28.23 -31.01
CA THR A 615 -45.42 29.36 -31.23
C THR A 615 -46.13 30.72 -31.46
N PRO A 616 -45.41 31.88 -31.49
CA PRO A 616 -45.10 32.50 -32.80
C PRO A 616 -43.70 33.20 -32.90
N GLY A 617 -43.34 33.65 -34.11
CA GLY A 617 -42.08 34.35 -34.46
C GLY A 617 -42.28 35.70 -35.20
N PRO A 618 -41.37 36.14 -36.10
CA PRO A 618 -40.50 37.29 -35.81
C PRO A 618 -40.29 38.37 -36.92
N THR A 619 -39.35 39.32 -36.70
CA THR A 619 -38.59 40.19 -37.67
C THR A 619 -39.31 41.38 -38.37
N PRO A 620 -38.63 42.37 -39.06
CA PRO A 620 -37.20 42.82 -39.05
C PRO A 620 -36.92 44.38 -39.18
N THR A 621 -35.63 44.80 -39.06
CA THR A 621 -34.90 45.97 -39.71
C THR A 621 -35.36 47.43 -39.54
N ASP A 622 -34.52 48.49 -39.50
CA ASP A 622 -33.03 48.69 -39.60
C ASP A 622 -32.56 49.90 -38.71
N GLU A 623 -31.58 50.82 -38.90
CA GLU A 623 -30.67 51.24 -40.01
C GLU A 623 -29.33 51.95 -39.51
N LEU A 624 -28.90 53.10 -40.09
CA LEU A 624 -27.56 53.75 -40.07
C LEU A 624 -27.59 55.21 -39.49
N ALA A 625 -26.54 56.05 -39.23
CA ALA A 625 -25.04 56.08 -39.12
C ALA A 625 -24.66 57.50 -38.49
N PRO A 626 -23.44 58.13 -38.50
CA PRO A 626 -22.08 57.78 -38.97
C PRO A 626 -20.89 58.11 -37.98
N GLU A 627 -20.06 59.15 -38.23
CA GLU A 627 -18.61 59.28 -37.86
C GLU A 627 -18.13 60.79 -37.76
N PRO A 628 -16.84 61.21 -37.49
CA PRO A 628 -15.54 60.47 -37.51
C PRO A 628 -14.37 60.81 -36.50
N THR A 629 -13.33 59.94 -36.53
CA THR A 629 -11.85 60.17 -36.33
C THR A 629 -11.19 60.64 -35.01
N SER A 630 -10.28 59.82 -34.42
CA SER A 630 -8.79 60.04 -34.37
C SER A 630 -8.04 59.15 -33.35
N ALA A 631 -6.75 58.87 -33.60
CA ALA A 631 -5.73 58.24 -32.71
C ALA A 631 -4.50 59.21 -32.60
N PRO A 632 -3.36 58.99 -31.85
CA PRO A 632 -2.69 57.71 -31.48
C PRO A 632 -2.03 57.65 -30.07
N THR A 633 -1.22 56.60 -29.82
CA THR A 633 -0.28 56.39 -28.68
C THR A 633 0.97 57.31 -28.75
N PRO A 634 1.67 57.59 -27.62
CA PRO A 634 2.98 56.94 -27.37
C PRO A 634 3.31 56.68 -25.87
N GLU A 635 4.61 56.50 -25.53
CA GLU A 635 5.19 55.84 -24.34
C GLU A 635 5.87 56.85 -23.33
N PRO A 636 6.88 56.57 -22.44
CA PRO A 636 6.83 57.03 -21.04
C PRO A 636 8.04 57.88 -20.51
N ALA A 637 8.13 58.01 -19.17
CA ALA A 637 9.14 58.74 -18.34
C ALA A 637 8.97 60.28 -18.31
N THR A 638 9.33 61.04 -17.25
CA THR A 638 10.37 60.89 -16.20
C THR A 638 9.97 61.48 -14.82
N GLU A 639 10.58 60.97 -13.73
CA GLU A 639 11.21 61.62 -12.54
C GLU A 639 10.73 63.00 -11.96
N PRO A 640 10.93 63.24 -10.64
CA PRO A 640 12.20 63.86 -10.21
C PRO A 640 12.83 63.34 -8.89
N ASP A 641 14.06 63.83 -8.65
CA ASP A 641 14.96 63.71 -7.48
C ASP A 641 14.34 64.05 -6.09
N ASP A 642 14.98 63.82 -4.92
CA ASP A 642 16.43 63.78 -4.63
C ASP A 642 16.84 62.92 -3.41
N ALA A 643 18.14 62.59 -3.39
CA ALA A 643 19.03 62.02 -2.38
C ALA A 643 18.53 61.64 -0.97
N SER A 644 18.84 60.40 -0.56
CA SER A 644 20.02 60.14 0.30
C SER A 644 20.32 58.64 0.42
N ALA A 645 21.61 58.27 0.58
CA ALA A 645 22.08 56.88 0.60
C ALA A 645 22.60 56.43 1.98
N VAL A 646 22.74 55.11 2.19
CA VAL A 646 23.89 54.37 2.80
C VAL A 646 23.49 52.97 3.27
N THR A 647 24.41 52.01 3.15
CA THR A 647 24.41 50.63 3.67
C THR A 647 25.83 50.26 4.14
N PRO A 648 26.07 49.16 4.88
CA PRO A 648 25.29 48.49 5.94
C PRO A 648 26.17 48.15 7.19
N ALA A 649 25.77 47.13 7.98
CA ALA A 649 26.60 46.34 8.94
C ALA A 649 26.72 46.88 10.41
N PRO A 650 27.37 46.17 11.39
CA PRO A 650 26.59 45.50 12.46
C PRO A 650 27.17 45.55 13.90
N LEU A 651 26.59 44.72 14.81
CA LEU A 651 27.08 44.21 16.12
C LEU A 651 26.91 45.03 17.43
N ALA A 652 25.97 44.54 18.26
CA ALA A 652 26.10 44.10 19.67
C ALA A 652 26.52 45.04 20.84
N THR A 653 25.72 44.96 21.93
CA THR A 653 26.07 45.19 23.38
C THR A 653 26.51 46.60 23.82
N THR A 654 26.09 47.19 24.96
CA THR A 654 25.53 46.70 26.25
C THR A 654 24.59 47.72 26.96
N ALA A 655 23.58 47.21 27.68
CA ALA A 655 23.01 47.70 28.98
C ALA A 655 22.45 49.15 29.14
N PRO A 656 21.63 49.43 30.17
CA PRO A 656 20.97 48.50 31.11
C PRO A 656 19.56 48.07 30.67
#